data_AF-A0A9D3PK84-F1
#
_entry.id   AF-A0A9D3PK84-F1
#
_cell.length_a   1.000
_cell.length_b   1.000
_cell.length_c   1.000
_cell.angle_alpha   90.00
_cell.angle_beta   90.00
_cell.angle_gamma   90.00
#
_symmetry.space_group_name_H-M   'P 1'
#
loop_
_entity.id
_entity.type
_entity.pdbx_description
1 polymer ?
#
loop_
_entity_poly.entity_id
_entity_poly.type
_entity_poly.pdbx_seq_one_letter_code
_entity_poly.pdbx_strand_id
1 'polypeptide(L)'
;MVDIMVLEDPQNMYQALENLDMSNLLRAAASLESSRVQIHKDLMAALLRGLRLRGQVSAQAERRLLSVLHGQLMGMEGKLKEEHVARMAALAAQCNMETRQEMEAEHRREAAEKDRAELLFQHADQQVVLECSVLLDKLHKLDQKQLQRSLLARHEEASAQVQRQIVVRRRVELHKIFTEELEEATRMGEMERNVANDLLHSYFTCQDQLEEVLDVFLANQRSILAERHAQRQFLVHSLQSLKSLICEVFAKTSGQVESWFQELKREAGVAEDQLDVLLDKAQKELVLVKQGLDEALTRERSGMHCGLVKKRRGLISDKLQEHKQKQKELSALARSCEESLDPAHYLSCWQSLLTAQCLELGELVNNLDEEAAADIRKVTMRVIHGAVAEVKGIQPAAAQALLGMGVPRFLLQQELVGSALSEAQERLHQEGKAAVRTLQSTRDTLQDCMEQELREQQALRQQGRAFFQALCAAQLTLSEEEFLQMKLEFQNCLSRMDRCLVLPRALSRSRLQAFLSQWRKDTLERSERGLAVAAPEKQAEKKSKVKVPPPEGRQTEGLSDLLLFQKQTEEKIQLYEQEKEIESTAMKKVQEEMRSEREMELRAQEESLAVQTAALHFQKAEKRNRAMETYGALLTLQTLLVEELRASGTLGGAEITQSIHNHSLGLEEVDLVLQRERAEWEVLSAAHSRTNTPGELDDDDEEEEEEEGGMFHVNRDCRIAVSLQEAVDKREQVISILTERLREEDMRHQVMEDLKDQLEFKRLHMHFDQDLEFAADLVKHSQTSAGVLLEALRLLLPTAPESDLLSLVDALCPRQTAALPANEREKGWAEGTRNTPLVRLREDIVSRNMWTGLLDSEKERIATKRQRLGRLFSDPHFETPRSPQQILVVEKSGAGPHVPEAPACDLSLTAGAGPQEPQAEPLGDTCATATEVWDAAGTGEKVSIFRLPPEPRDSTVGTGGKRRKKRNFLNFKKGSVAPQD
;
A
#
# COMPACT_ATOMS: atom_id res chain seq x y z
N MET A 1 2.37 -16.64 -22.37
CA MET A 1 3.01 -17.94 -22.07
C MET A 1 3.41 -18.68 -23.34
N VAL A 2 2.48 -19.03 -24.23
CA VAL A 2 2.83 -19.68 -25.52
C VAL A 2 3.88 -18.88 -26.30
N ASP A 3 3.72 -17.55 -26.39
CA ASP A 3 4.72 -16.68 -27.02
C ASP A 3 6.11 -16.77 -26.36
N ILE A 4 6.14 -16.91 -25.04
CA ILE A 4 7.36 -17.00 -24.24
C ILE A 4 8.05 -18.34 -24.49
N MET A 5 7.31 -19.45 -24.50
CA MET A 5 7.83 -20.80 -24.71
C MET A 5 8.48 -21.02 -26.08
N VAL A 6 8.15 -20.19 -27.08
CA VAL A 6 8.68 -20.29 -28.44
C VAL A 6 9.93 -19.41 -28.65
N LEU A 7 10.26 -18.52 -27.70
CA LEU A 7 11.49 -17.70 -27.78
C LEU A 7 12.75 -18.57 -27.76
N GLU A 8 13.79 -18.10 -28.45
CA GLU A 8 15.05 -18.83 -28.58
C GLU A 8 16.06 -18.55 -27.44
N ASP A 9 16.04 -17.34 -26.90
CA ASP A 9 16.98 -16.87 -25.88
C ASP A 9 16.39 -17.06 -24.46
N PRO A 10 17.03 -17.86 -23.57
CA PRO A 10 16.60 -18.03 -22.19
C PRO A 10 16.44 -16.73 -21.42
N GLN A 11 17.34 -15.76 -21.59
CA GLN A 11 17.28 -14.51 -20.82
C GLN A 11 16.00 -13.73 -21.15
N ASN A 12 15.63 -13.70 -22.44
CA ASN A 12 14.39 -13.09 -22.90
C ASN A 12 13.15 -13.84 -22.39
N MET A 13 13.22 -15.17 -22.25
CA MET A 13 12.12 -15.96 -21.69
C MET A 13 11.87 -15.61 -20.22
N TYR A 14 12.90 -15.62 -19.37
CA TYR A 14 12.76 -15.31 -17.95
C TYR A 14 12.29 -13.86 -17.73
N GLN A 15 12.84 -12.89 -18.47
CA GLN A 15 12.36 -11.51 -18.41
C GLN A 15 10.89 -11.38 -18.83
N ALA A 16 10.47 -12.08 -19.88
CA ALA A 16 9.08 -12.07 -20.31
C ALA A 16 8.15 -12.76 -19.29
N LEU A 17 8.63 -13.75 -18.53
CA LEU A 17 7.89 -14.36 -17.42
C LEU A 17 7.67 -13.37 -16.27
N GLU A 18 8.70 -12.60 -15.90
CA GLU A 18 8.58 -11.54 -14.90
C GLU A 18 7.55 -10.47 -15.32
N ASN A 19 7.60 -10.03 -16.57
CA ASN A 19 6.64 -9.05 -17.09
C ASN A 19 5.20 -9.63 -17.11
N LEU A 20 5.06 -10.92 -17.43
CA LEU A 20 3.77 -11.62 -17.41
C LEU A 20 3.24 -11.79 -15.97
N ASP A 21 4.12 -12.00 -14.98
CA ASP A 21 3.77 -12.07 -13.56
C ASP A 21 3.13 -10.77 -13.10
N MET A 22 3.83 -9.64 -13.30
CA MET A 22 3.31 -8.30 -13.01
C MET A 22 1.98 -8.01 -13.71
N SER A 23 1.85 -8.37 -14.99
CA SER A 23 0.58 -8.21 -15.73
C SER A 23 -0.57 -9.03 -15.14
N ASN A 24 -0.31 -10.23 -14.61
CA ASN A 24 -1.34 -11.05 -13.98
C ASN A 24 -1.76 -10.48 -12.62
N LEU A 25 -0.81 -10.00 -11.81
CA LEU A 25 -1.09 -9.33 -10.55
C LEU A 25 -1.95 -8.09 -10.76
N LEU A 26 -1.63 -7.27 -11.76
CA LEU A 26 -2.42 -6.09 -12.14
C LEU A 26 -3.87 -6.43 -12.51
N ARG A 27 -4.06 -7.46 -13.35
CA ARG A 27 -5.40 -7.91 -13.76
C ARG A 27 -6.20 -8.46 -12.57
N ALA A 28 -5.55 -9.25 -11.71
CA ALA A 28 -6.16 -9.80 -10.51
C ALA A 28 -6.58 -8.69 -9.53
N ALA A 29 -5.73 -7.69 -9.31
CA ALA A 29 -6.04 -6.54 -8.46
C ALA A 29 -7.22 -5.73 -8.99
N ALA A 30 -7.27 -5.44 -10.30
CA ALA A 30 -8.40 -4.72 -10.89
C ALA A 30 -9.73 -5.48 -10.75
N SER A 31 -9.72 -6.80 -10.99
CA SER A 31 -10.89 -7.67 -10.83
C SER A 31 -11.38 -7.74 -9.38
N LEU A 32 -10.46 -7.78 -8.42
CA LEU A 32 -10.77 -7.76 -6.99
C LEU A 32 -11.48 -6.47 -6.61
N GLU A 33 -10.96 -5.32 -7.02
CA GLU A 33 -11.58 -4.04 -6.68
C GLU A 33 -12.96 -3.86 -7.33
N SER A 34 -13.17 -4.39 -8.54
CA SER A 34 -14.50 -4.44 -9.14
C SER A 34 -15.47 -5.29 -8.32
N SER A 35 -15.01 -6.44 -7.81
CA SER A 35 -15.83 -7.33 -6.98
C SER A 35 -16.13 -6.68 -5.63
N ARG A 36 -15.15 -6.03 -5.00
CA ARG A 36 -15.28 -5.27 -3.76
C ARG A 36 -16.37 -4.19 -3.86
N VAL A 37 -16.36 -3.37 -4.91
CA VAL A 37 -17.39 -2.35 -5.15
C VAL A 37 -18.78 -2.98 -5.28
N GLN A 38 -18.88 -4.13 -5.94
CA GLN A 38 -20.15 -4.86 -6.05
C GLN A 38 -20.63 -5.37 -4.69
N ILE A 39 -19.75 -5.95 -3.87
CA ILE A 39 -20.07 -6.42 -2.52
C ILE A 39 -20.56 -5.24 -1.65
N HIS A 40 -19.91 -4.08 -1.72
CA HIS A 40 -20.36 -2.89 -0.98
C HIS A 40 -21.76 -2.45 -1.39
N LYS A 41 -22.05 -2.42 -2.70
CA LYS A 41 -23.39 -2.09 -3.20
C LYS A 41 -24.45 -3.05 -2.68
N ASP A 42 -24.13 -4.34 -2.68
CA ASP A 42 -25.06 -5.37 -2.22
C ASP A 42 -25.28 -5.31 -0.70
N LEU A 43 -24.22 -5.04 0.09
CA LEU A 43 -24.32 -4.86 1.55
C LEU A 43 -25.16 -3.62 1.91
N MET A 44 -24.89 -2.46 1.29
CA MET A 44 -25.69 -1.26 1.52
C MET A 44 -27.17 -1.51 1.19
N ALA A 45 -27.45 -2.24 0.10
CA ALA A 45 -28.81 -2.60 -0.27
C ALA A 45 -29.47 -3.56 0.73
N ALA A 46 -28.74 -4.57 1.22
CA ALA A 46 -29.25 -5.51 2.21
C ALA A 46 -29.57 -4.83 3.54
N LEU A 47 -28.67 -3.97 4.02
CA LEU A 47 -28.84 -3.22 5.27
C LEU A 47 -30.06 -2.30 5.22
N LEU A 48 -30.21 -1.51 4.14
CA LEU A 48 -31.37 -0.63 3.95
C LEU A 48 -32.68 -1.39 3.83
N ARG A 49 -32.66 -2.57 3.19
CA ARG A 49 -33.84 -3.42 3.13
C ARG A 49 -34.23 -3.98 4.49
N GLY A 50 -33.25 -4.34 5.32
CA GLY A 50 -33.47 -4.79 6.70
C GLY A 50 -34.29 -3.78 7.50
N LEU A 51 -33.97 -2.49 7.37
CA LEU A 51 -34.74 -1.40 7.99
C LEU A 51 -36.18 -1.31 7.47
N ARG A 52 -36.38 -1.48 6.15
CA ARG A 52 -37.74 -1.51 5.59
C ARG A 52 -38.55 -2.67 6.15
N LEU A 53 -37.97 -3.87 6.25
CA LEU A 53 -38.66 -5.05 6.78
C LEU A 53 -39.07 -4.86 8.25
N ARG A 54 -38.27 -4.13 9.03
CA ARG A 54 -38.57 -3.72 10.41
C ARG A 54 -39.55 -2.55 10.51
N GLY A 55 -39.98 -1.97 9.38
CA GLY A 55 -40.91 -0.83 9.35
C GLY A 55 -40.28 0.52 9.74
N GLN A 56 -38.96 0.59 9.92
CA GLN A 56 -38.24 1.79 10.36
C GLN A 56 -38.02 2.80 9.22
N VAL A 57 -38.09 2.35 7.96
CA VAL A 57 -37.96 3.19 6.77
C VAL A 57 -39.04 2.83 5.75
N SER A 58 -39.63 3.83 5.09
CA SER A 58 -40.65 3.61 4.06
C SER A 58 -40.07 2.99 2.78
N ALA A 59 -40.87 2.20 2.06
CA ALA A 59 -40.45 1.62 0.78
C ALA A 59 -40.12 2.68 -0.30
N GLN A 60 -40.63 3.91 -0.17
CA GLN A 60 -40.29 5.02 -1.05
C GLN A 60 -38.92 5.60 -0.69
N ALA A 61 -38.64 5.79 0.60
CA ALA A 61 -37.36 6.27 1.10
C ALA A 61 -36.23 5.28 0.75
N GLU A 62 -36.42 3.96 0.96
CA GLU A 62 -35.44 2.93 0.55
C GLU A 62 -35.12 3.06 -0.96
N ARG A 63 -36.15 3.13 -1.82
CA ARG A 63 -35.95 3.24 -3.27
C ARG A 63 -35.23 4.51 -3.68
N ARG A 64 -35.54 5.66 -3.05
CA ARG A 64 -34.83 6.92 -3.29
C ARG A 64 -33.37 6.79 -2.91
N LEU A 65 -33.10 6.35 -1.67
CA LEU A 65 -31.75 6.25 -1.13
C LEU A 65 -30.87 5.30 -1.96
N LEU A 66 -31.39 4.12 -2.31
CA LEU A 66 -30.68 3.20 -3.22
C LEU A 66 -30.40 3.81 -4.59
N SER A 67 -31.34 4.59 -5.14
CA SER A 67 -31.13 5.27 -6.42
C SER A 67 -30.05 6.35 -6.33
N VAL A 68 -30.03 7.15 -5.26
CA VAL A 68 -29.03 8.21 -5.07
C VAL A 68 -27.65 7.60 -4.81
N LEU A 69 -27.56 6.63 -3.89
CA LEU A 69 -26.33 5.87 -3.63
C LEU A 69 -25.78 5.27 -4.93
N HIS A 70 -26.61 4.60 -5.72
CA HIS A 70 -26.17 4.05 -7.00
C HIS A 70 -25.64 5.13 -7.94
N GLY A 71 -26.34 6.27 -8.04
CA GLY A 71 -25.92 7.40 -8.87
C GLY A 71 -24.58 8.01 -8.43
N GLN A 72 -24.40 8.26 -7.13
CA GLN A 72 -23.16 8.80 -6.56
C GLN A 72 -21.99 7.84 -6.70
N LEU A 73 -22.20 6.55 -6.41
CA LEU A 73 -21.19 5.52 -6.60
C LEU A 73 -20.73 5.43 -8.06
N MET A 74 -21.66 5.49 -9.02
CA MET A 74 -21.32 5.51 -10.44
C MET A 74 -20.59 6.79 -10.86
N GLY A 75 -20.99 7.94 -10.32
CA GLY A 75 -20.31 9.22 -10.55
C GLY A 75 -18.89 9.24 -9.98
N MET A 76 -18.70 8.73 -8.77
CA MET A 76 -17.41 8.57 -8.11
C MET A 76 -16.49 7.64 -8.90
N GLU A 77 -16.99 6.48 -9.34
CA GLU A 77 -16.23 5.56 -10.22
C GLU A 77 -15.81 6.22 -11.53
N GLY A 78 -16.68 7.05 -12.14
CA GLY A 78 -16.36 7.82 -13.34
C GLY A 78 -15.21 8.80 -13.10
N LYS A 79 -15.30 9.62 -12.03
CA LYS A 79 -14.27 10.59 -11.65
C LYS A 79 -12.93 9.92 -11.36
N LEU A 80 -12.91 8.83 -10.58
CA LEU A 80 -11.69 8.10 -10.26
C LEU A 80 -11.06 7.42 -11.49
N LYS A 81 -11.88 6.95 -12.45
CA LYS A 81 -11.37 6.41 -13.72
C LYS A 81 -10.68 7.49 -14.55
N GLU A 82 -11.27 8.69 -14.64
CA GLU A 82 -10.66 9.83 -15.33
C GLU A 82 -9.36 10.28 -14.65
N GLU A 83 -9.39 10.41 -13.32
CA GLU A 83 -8.20 10.75 -12.53
C GLU A 83 -7.09 9.70 -12.71
N HIS A 84 -7.44 8.42 -12.66
CA HIS A 84 -6.49 7.33 -12.90
C HIS A 84 -5.85 7.45 -14.28
N VAL A 85 -6.65 7.61 -15.34
CA VAL A 85 -6.11 7.75 -16.71
C VAL A 85 -5.19 8.96 -16.82
N ALA A 86 -5.56 10.10 -16.24
CA ALA A 86 -4.74 11.32 -16.24
C ALA A 86 -3.40 11.11 -15.51
N ARG A 87 -3.43 10.56 -14.29
CA ARG A 87 -2.22 10.29 -13.50
C ARG A 87 -1.30 9.27 -14.16
N MET A 88 -1.87 8.19 -14.71
CA MET A 88 -1.09 7.18 -15.43
C MET A 88 -0.45 7.75 -16.70
N ALA A 89 -1.12 8.65 -17.41
CA ALA A 89 -0.55 9.32 -18.58
C ALA A 89 0.59 10.27 -18.20
N ALA A 90 0.43 11.04 -17.12
CA ALA A 90 1.49 11.91 -16.59
C ALA A 90 2.71 11.10 -16.13
N LEU A 91 2.49 10.02 -15.38
CA LEU A 91 3.54 9.11 -14.94
C LEU A 91 4.25 8.47 -16.15
N ALA A 92 3.50 8.02 -17.16
CA ALA A 92 4.09 7.49 -18.39
C ALA A 92 5.00 8.51 -19.09
N ALA A 93 4.61 9.79 -19.14
CA ALA A 93 5.47 10.83 -19.70
C ALA A 93 6.76 11.01 -18.88
N GLN A 94 6.66 11.05 -17.55
CA GLN A 94 7.82 11.13 -16.65
C GLN A 94 8.76 9.94 -16.81
N CYS A 95 8.25 8.71 -16.76
CA CYS A 95 9.01 7.48 -16.95
C CYS A 95 9.74 7.43 -18.30
N ASN A 96 9.08 7.88 -19.38
CA ASN A 96 9.69 7.96 -20.71
C ASN A 96 10.85 8.97 -20.75
N MET A 97 10.67 10.13 -20.09
CA MET A 97 11.72 11.14 -20.00
C MET A 97 12.92 10.65 -19.18
N GLU A 98 12.67 10.02 -18.03
CA GLU A 98 13.70 9.43 -17.18
C GLU A 98 14.48 8.34 -17.91
N THR A 99 13.78 7.39 -18.58
CA THR A 99 14.43 6.36 -19.41
C THR A 99 15.34 6.97 -20.44
N ARG A 100 14.86 8.00 -21.15
CA ARG A 100 15.63 8.68 -22.18
C ARG A 100 16.90 9.31 -21.59
N GLN A 101 16.76 10.05 -20.49
CA GLN A 101 17.89 10.74 -19.85
C GLN A 101 18.94 9.76 -19.32
N GLU A 102 18.52 8.68 -18.66
CA GLU A 102 19.45 7.69 -18.10
C GLU A 102 20.13 6.87 -19.19
N MET A 103 19.40 6.43 -20.23
CA MET A 103 20.00 5.73 -21.37
C MET A 103 20.97 6.63 -22.15
N GLU A 104 20.62 7.91 -22.38
CA GLU A 104 21.53 8.88 -23.01
C GLU A 104 22.77 9.18 -22.15
N ALA A 105 22.64 9.15 -20.82
CA ALA A 105 23.78 9.28 -19.91
C ALA A 105 24.69 8.05 -19.97
N GLU A 106 24.12 6.86 -20.04
CA GLU A 106 24.86 5.61 -20.12
C GLU A 106 25.61 5.50 -21.45
N HIS A 107 24.96 5.79 -22.58
CA HIS A 107 25.64 5.84 -23.88
C HIS A 107 26.79 6.85 -23.94
N ARG A 108 26.66 8.00 -23.25
CA ARG A 108 27.77 8.96 -23.14
C ARG A 108 28.93 8.41 -22.31
N ARG A 109 28.66 7.64 -21.25
CA ARG A 109 29.71 6.94 -20.50
C ARG A 109 30.41 5.89 -21.35
N GLU A 110 29.63 5.05 -22.04
CA GLU A 110 30.17 4.02 -22.94
C GLU A 110 31.07 4.62 -24.02
N ALA A 111 30.65 5.73 -24.63
CA ALA A 111 31.46 6.45 -25.61
C ALA A 111 32.78 6.96 -25.00
N ALA A 112 32.73 7.57 -23.82
CA ALA A 112 33.94 8.04 -23.14
C ALA A 112 34.88 6.90 -22.72
N GLU A 113 34.35 5.75 -22.31
CA GLU A 113 35.15 4.55 -22.04
C GLU A 113 35.77 3.96 -23.31
N LYS A 114 35.04 3.98 -24.43
CA LYS A 114 35.56 3.56 -25.75
C LYS A 114 36.69 4.49 -26.21
N ASP A 115 36.51 5.80 -26.13
CA ASP A 115 37.55 6.79 -26.45
C ASP A 115 38.82 6.54 -25.60
N ARG A 116 38.65 6.23 -24.30
CA ARG A 116 39.78 5.87 -23.42
C ARG A 116 40.44 4.55 -23.83
N ALA A 117 39.67 3.54 -24.20
CA ALA A 117 40.19 2.25 -24.66
C ALA A 117 40.96 2.40 -25.99
N GLU A 118 40.46 3.21 -26.92
CA GLU A 118 41.13 3.52 -28.19
C GLU A 118 42.52 4.12 -27.99
N LEU A 119 42.68 5.01 -26.99
CA LEU A 119 43.99 5.56 -26.62
C LEU A 119 44.97 4.46 -26.13
N LEU A 120 44.48 3.45 -25.39
CA LEU A 120 45.30 2.33 -24.93
C LEU A 120 45.64 1.34 -26.06
N PHE A 121 44.81 1.27 -27.11
CA PHE A 121 44.99 0.33 -28.21
C PHE A 121 46.00 0.77 -29.27
N GLN A 122 46.37 2.06 -29.34
CA GLN A 122 47.18 2.63 -30.44
C GLN A 122 48.52 1.93 -30.70
N HIS A 123 49.08 1.24 -29.69
CA HIS A 123 50.40 0.61 -29.75
C HIS A 123 50.40 -0.84 -29.25
N ALA A 124 49.23 -1.49 -29.19
CA ALA A 124 49.05 -2.83 -28.63
C ALA A 124 48.95 -3.92 -29.71
N ASP A 125 49.18 -5.18 -29.32
CA ASP A 125 49.01 -6.34 -30.19
C ASP A 125 47.53 -6.51 -30.61
N GLN A 126 47.31 -6.86 -31.87
CA GLN A 126 45.96 -6.91 -32.47
C GLN A 126 45.06 -7.97 -31.82
N GLN A 127 45.62 -9.06 -31.29
CA GLN A 127 44.87 -10.09 -30.58
C GLN A 127 44.41 -9.59 -29.22
N VAL A 128 45.28 -8.91 -28.46
CA VAL A 128 44.96 -8.33 -27.15
C VAL A 128 43.92 -7.21 -27.28
N VAL A 129 44.02 -6.39 -28.34
CA VAL A 129 43.02 -5.35 -28.65
C VAL A 129 41.65 -5.96 -28.92
N LEU A 130 41.59 -7.05 -29.68
CA LEU A 130 40.34 -7.75 -29.97
C LEU A 130 39.71 -8.33 -28.69
N GLU A 131 40.52 -9.00 -27.87
CA GLU A 131 40.07 -9.58 -26.59
C GLU A 131 39.52 -8.49 -25.64
N CYS A 132 40.25 -7.38 -25.48
CA CYS A 132 39.79 -6.25 -24.66
C CYS A 132 38.51 -5.61 -25.21
N SER A 133 38.39 -5.47 -26.53
CA SER A 133 37.21 -4.88 -27.18
C SER A 133 35.95 -5.75 -26.96
N VAL A 134 36.10 -7.08 -27.07
CA VAL A 134 35.00 -8.03 -26.83
C VAL A 134 34.54 -7.99 -25.36
N LEU A 135 35.49 -7.91 -24.42
CA LEU A 135 35.18 -7.77 -23.00
C LEU A 135 34.46 -6.44 -22.71
N LEU A 136 34.94 -5.34 -23.28
CA LEU A 136 34.31 -4.03 -23.11
C LEU A 136 32.88 -3.99 -23.66
N ASP A 137 32.65 -4.54 -24.85
CA ASP A 137 31.29 -4.65 -25.42
C ASP A 137 30.40 -5.60 -24.60
N LYS A 138 30.95 -6.65 -23.98
CA LYS A 138 30.21 -7.53 -23.06
C LYS A 138 29.79 -6.75 -21.81
N LEU A 139 30.69 -5.96 -21.24
CA LEU A 139 30.42 -5.12 -20.07
C LEU A 139 29.32 -4.10 -20.36
N HIS A 140 29.44 -3.32 -21.45
CA HIS A 140 28.44 -2.32 -21.84
C HIS A 140 27.05 -2.94 -22.04
N LYS A 141 26.96 -4.13 -22.65
CA LYS A 141 25.68 -4.86 -22.76
C LYS A 141 25.11 -5.27 -21.41
N LEU A 142 25.94 -5.61 -20.43
CA LEU A 142 25.48 -5.94 -19.08
C LEU A 142 25.00 -4.69 -18.34
N ASP A 143 25.74 -3.58 -18.43
CA ASP A 143 25.37 -2.29 -17.85
C ASP A 143 24.02 -1.78 -18.40
N GLN A 144 23.84 -1.81 -19.73
CA GLN A 144 22.57 -1.45 -20.36
C GLN A 144 21.41 -2.34 -19.90
N LYS A 145 21.60 -3.67 -19.89
CA LYS A 145 20.56 -4.61 -19.44
C LYS A 145 20.17 -4.35 -17.99
N GLN A 146 21.15 -4.05 -17.14
CA GLN A 146 20.92 -3.78 -15.74
C GLN A 146 20.20 -2.44 -15.53
N LEU A 147 20.60 -1.41 -16.26
CA LEU A 147 19.94 -0.11 -16.25
C LEU A 147 18.46 -0.26 -16.66
N GLN A 148 18.19 -1.00 -17.75
CA GLN A 148 16.83 -1.29 -18.20
C GLN A 148 15.99 -2.01 -17.12
N ARG A 149 16.56 -3.00 -16.43
CA ARG A 149 15.88 -3.71 -15.33
C ARG A 149 15.57 -2.79 -14.15
N SER A 150 16.52 -1.94 -13.76
CA SER A 150 16.35 -0.98 -12.67
C SER A 150 15.27 0.07 -13.00
N LEU A 151 15.31 0.63 -14.21
CA LEU A 151 14.28 1.55 -14.72
C LEU A 151 12.90 0.90 -14.72
N LEU A 152 12.78 -0.31 -15.29
CA LEU A 152 11.53 -1.06 -15.32
C LEU A 152 10.96 -1.26 -13.90
N ALA A 153 11.80 -1.71 -12.95
CA ALA A 153 11.36 -1.96 -11.58
C ALA A 153 10.88 -0.69 -10.86
N ARG A 154 11.57 0.44 -11.03
CA ARG A 154 11.13 1.74 -10.48
C ARG A 154 9.83 2.23 -11.09
N HIS A 155 9.64 2.03 -12.39
CA HIS A 155 8.41 2.44 -13.05
C HIS A 155 7.22 1.55 -12.68
N GLU A 156 7.45 0.24 -12.51
CA GLU A 156 6.48 -0.69 -11.93
C GLU A 156 6.08 -0.26 -10.52
N GLU A 157 7.03 0.14 -9.68
CA GLU A 157 6.79 0.67 -8.33
C GLU A 157 5.93 1.94 -8.38
N ALA A 158 6.33 2.95 -9.15
CA ALA A 158 5.58 4.19 -9.28
C ALA A 158 4.16 3.96 -9.83
N SER A 159 4.01 3.04 -10.79
CA SER A 159 2.71 2.60 -11.29
C SER A 159 1.84 2.01 -10.19
N ALA A 160 2.41 1.11 -9.39
CA ALA A 160 1.71 0.43 -8.31
C ALA A 160 1.32 1.40 -7.20
N GLN A 161 2.15 2.40 -6.90
CA GLN A 161 1.84 3.47 -5.95
C GLN A 161 0.63 4.31 -6.41
N VAL A 162 0.60 4.75 -7.67
CA VAL A 162 -0.55 5.50 -8.22
C VAL A 162 -1.82 4.66 -8.18
N GLN A 163 -1.74 3.38 -8.56
CA GLN A 163 -2.88 2.47 -8.47
C GLN A 163 -3.37 2.30 -7.04
N ARG A 164 -2.45 2.10 -6.09
CA ARG A 164 -2.79 1.97 -4.68
C ARG A 164 -3.49 3.21 -4.15
N GLN A 165 -3.02 4.41 -4.50
CA GLN A 165 -3.65 5.66 -4.11
C GLN A 165 -5.09 5.79 -4.62
N ILE A 166 -5.34 5.43 -5.89
CA ILE A 166 -6.70 5.43 -6.46
C ILE A 166 -7.61 4.42 -5.75
N VAL A 167 -7.09 3.23 -5.45
CA VAL A 167 -7.84 2.19 -4.73
C VAL A 167 -8.19 2.61 -3.31
N VAL A 168 -7.24 3.17 -2.56
CA VAL A 168 -7.50 3.68 -1.19
C VAL A 168 -8.55 4.79 -1.23
N ARG A 169 -8.41 5.75 -2.16
CA ARG A 169 -9.41 6.82 -2.33
C ARG A 169 -10.79 6.29 -2.65
N ARG A 170 -10.88 5.32 -3.56
CA ARG A 170 -12.15 4.63 -3.87
C ARG A 170 -12.79 4.10 -2.59
N ARG A 171 -12.05 3.36 -1.77
CA ARG A 171 -12.57 2.74 -0.54
C ARG A 171 -13.04 3.78 0.48
N VAL A 172 -12.26 4.85 0.70
CA VAL A 172 -12.65 5.97 1.57
C VAL A 172 -13.94 6.65 1.07
N GLU A 173 -14.04 6.92 -0.23
CA GLU A 173 -15.24 7.53 -0.81
C GLU A 173 -16.47 6.61 -0.73
N LEU A 174 -16.32 5.28 -0.71
CA LEU A 174 -17.44 4.35 -0.49
C LEU A 174 -18.07 4.56 0.90
N HIS A 175 -17.24 4.69 1.94
CA HIS A 175 -17.72 4.93 3.29
C HIS A 175 -18.37 6.31 3.41
N LYS A 176 -17.70 7.33 2.86
CA LYS A 176 -18.16 8.72 2.87
C LYS A 176 -19.52 8.91 2.21
N ILE A 177 -19.71 8.34 1.01
CA ILE A 177 -20.99 8.41 0.29
C ILE A 177 -22.12 7.82 1.13
N PHE A 178 -21.88 6.69 1.80
CA PHE A 178 -22.93 6.06 2.60
C PHE A 178 -23.26 6.89 3.83
N THR A 179 -22.26 7.38 4.57
CA THR A 179 -22.47 8.22 5.75
C THR A 179 -23.21 9.52 5.42
N GLU A 180 -22.79 10.24 4.37
CA GLU A 180 -23.40 11.50 3.94
C GLU A 180 -24.87 11.32 3.50
N GLU A 181 -25.19 10.22 2.82
CA GLU A 181 -26.56 9.95 2.37
C GLU A 181 -27.50 9.54 3.51
N LEU A 182 -26.99 8.89 4.56
CA LEU A 182 -27.76 8.65 5.78
C LEU A 182 -28.02 9.94 6.54
N GLU A 183 -27.01 10.82 6.65
CA GLU A 183 -27.19 12.15 7.23
C GLU A 183 -28.23 12.96 6.45
N GLU A 184 -28.20 12.95 5.13
CA GLU A 184 -29.22 13.61 4.30
C GLU A 184 -30.60 12.99 4.52
N ALA A 185 -30.72 11.66 4.60
CA ALA A 185 -32.00 11.00 4.90
C ALA A 185 -32.57 11.43 6.26
N THR A 186 -31.72 11.63 7.28
CA THR A 186 -32.16 12.19 8.57
C THR A 186 -32.59 13.65 8.46
N ARG A 187 -31.87 14.49 7.72
CA ARG A 187 -32.24 15.91 7.47
C ARG A 187 -33.56 16.03 6.71
N MET A 188 -33.83 15.11 5.80
CA MET A 188 -35.08 15.05 5.03
C MET A 188 -36.25 14.44 5.80
N GLY A 189 -36.03 13.96 7.03
CA GLY A 189 -37.05 13.34 7.87
C GLY A 189 -37.54 11.98 7.34
N GLU A 190 -36.75 11.33 6.47
CA GLU A 190 -37.09 10.02 5.90
C GLU A 190 -36.67 8.85 6.80
N MET A 191 -35.77 9.12 7.74
CA MET A 191 -35.22 8.18 8.70
C MET A 191 -34.90 8.91 10.01
N GLU A 192 -35.16 8.27 11.15
CA GLU A 192 -34.81 8.82 12.46
C GLU A 192 -33.30 8.77 12.71
N ARG A 193 -32.78 9.69 13.52
CA ARG A 193 -31.33 9.80 13.79
C ARG A 193 -30.76 8.54 14.44
N ASN A 194 -31.45 7.99 15.44
CA ASN A 194 -31.01 6.78 16.14
C ASN A 194 -30.96 5.56 15.19
N VAL A 195 -31.97 5.43 14.31
CA VAL A 195 -32.01 4.38 13.29
C VAL A 195 -30.84 4.52 12.30
N ALA A 196 -30.46 5.75 11.94
CA ALA A 196 -29.29 6.01 11.10
C ALA A 196 -27.98 5.61 11.78
N ASN A 197 -27.84 5.90 13.08
CA ASN A 197 -26.68 5.54 13.88
C ASN A 197 -26.55 4.01 14.01
N ASP A 198 -27.63 3.30 14.35
CA ASP A 198 -27.68 1.83 14.41
C ASP A 198 -27.28 1.18 13.07
N LEU A 199 -27.74 1.77 11.97
CA LEU A 199 -27.39 1.34 10.62
C LEU A 199 -25.89 1.53 10.33
N LEU A 200 -25.30 2.64 10.79
CA LEU A 200 -23.87 2.91 10.65
C LEU A 200 -23.03 1.94 11.47
N HIS A 201 -23.44 1.62 12.70
CA HIS A 201 -22.80 0.56 13.50
C HIS A 201 -22.83 -0.78 12.76
N SER A 202 -24.01 -1.18 12.28
CA SER A 202 -24.19 -2.41 11.50
C SER A 202 -23.32 -2.43 10.25
N TYR A 203 -23.25 -1.29 9.54
CA TYR A 203 -22.42 -1.12 8.36
C TYR A 203 -20.92 -1.29 8.68
N PHE A 204 -20.41 -0.62 9.71
CA PHE A 204 -19.00 -0.72 10.07
C PHE A 204 -18.61 -2.12 10.56
N THR A 205 -19.51 -2.84 11.24
CA THR A 205 -19.31 -4.26 11.58
C THR A 205 -19.21 -5.11 10.31
N CYS A 206 -20.08 -4.88 9.32
CA CYS A 206 -19.99 -5.56 8.03
C CYS A 206 -18.69 -5.24 7.28
N GLN A 207 -18.17 -4.00 7.40
CA GLN A 207 -16.89 -3.62 6.80
C GLN A 207 -15.71 -4.34 7.45
N ASP A 208 -15.69 -4.46 8.77
CA ASP A 208 -14.66 -5.20 9.50
C ASP A 208 -14.62 -6.68 9.04
N GLN A 209 -15.80 -7.31 8.89
CA GLN A 209 -15.91 -8.69 8.38
C GLN A 209 -15.51 -8.83 6.91
N LEU A 210 -15.92 -7.87 6.06
CA LEU A 210 -15.59 -7.87 4.63
C LEU A 210 -14.07 -7.85 4.44
N GLU A 211 -13.39 -7.02 5.21
CA GLU A 211 -11.94 -6.91 5.17
C GLU A 211 -11.23 -8.22 5.55
N GLU A 212 -11.69 -8.92 6.59
CA GLU A 212 -11.14 -10.22 6.99
C GLU A 212 -11.36 -11.31 5.94
N VAL A 213 -12.55 -11.33 5.31
CA VAL A 213 -12.86 -12.21 4.19
C VAL A 213 -11.94 -11.94 2.99
N LEU A 214 -11.68 -10.68 2.69
CA LEU A 214 -10.82 -10.28 1.58
C LEU A 214 -9.33 -10.54 1.86
N ASP A 215 -8.91 -10.51 3.12
CA ASP A 215 -7.56 -10.89 3.54
C ASP A 215 -7.29 -12.37 3.19
N VAL A 216 -8.24 -13.28 3.45
CA VAL A 216 -8.13 -14.70 3.06
C VAL A 216 -8.08 -14.84 1.54
N PHE A 217 -8.95 -14.14 0.82
CA PHE A 217 -8.97 -14.16 -0.64
C PHE A 217 -7.64 -13.67 -1.25
N LEU A 218 -7.09 -12.57 -0.74
CA LEU A 218 -5.83 -11.98 -1.20
C LEU A 218 -4.65 -12.93 -1.02
N ALA A 219 -4.56 -13.59 0.15
CA ALA A 219 -3.52 -14.57 0.44
C ALA A 219 -3.60 -15.77 -0.53
N ASN A 220 -4.80 -16.33 -0.72
CA ASN A 220 -5.04 -17.41 -1.69
C ASN A 220 -4.67 -16.99 -3.12
N GLN A 221 -5.10 -15.80 -3.55
CA GLN A 221 -4.85 -15.31 -4.90
C GLN A 221 -3.36 -15.10 -5.15
N ARG A 222 -2.62 -14.57 -4.16
CA ARG A 222 -1.17 -14.41 -4.28
C ARG A 222 -0.45 -15.75 -4.34
N SER A 223 -0.83 -16.71 -3.47
CA SER A 223 -0.26 -18.04 -3.46
C SER A 223 -0.43 -18.74 -4.81
N ILE A 224 -1.66 -18.74 -5.36
CA ILE A 224 -1.97 -19.31 -6.67
C ILE A 224 -1.17 -18.62 -7.79
N LEU A 225 -1.09 -17.29 -7.79
CA LEU A 225 -0.32 -16.57 -8.81
C LEU A 225 1.18 -16.87 -8.74
N ALA A 226 1.74 -16.97 -7.53
CA ALA A 226 3.14 -17.31 -7.30
C ALA A 226 3.45 -18.76 -7.70
N GLU A 227 2.57 -19.71 -7.36
CA GLU A 227 2.71 -21.11 -7.78
C GLU A 227 2.68 -21.22 -9.31
N ARG A 228 1.74 -20.53 -9.95
CA ARG A 228 1.66 -20.47 -11.42
C ARG A 228 2.92 -19.90 -12.04
N HIS A 229 3.52 -18.88 -11.41
CA HIS A 229 4.79 -18.33 -11.87
C HIS A 229 5.92 -19.36 -11.75
N ALA A 230 6.04 -20.04 -10.60
CA ALA A 230 7.03 -21.10 -10.38
C ALA A 230 6.86 -22.27 -11.37
N GLN A 231 5.63 -22.70 -11.62
CA GLN A 231 5.33 -23.75 -12.61
C GLN A 231 5.72 -23.32 -14.03
N ARG A 232 5.51 -22.06 -14.41
CA ARG A 232 5.94 -21.54 -15.72
C ARG A 232 7.46 -21.48 -15.84
N GLN A 233 8.17 -21.09 -14.79
CA GLN A 233 9.63 -21.15 -14.75
C GLN A 233 10.11 -22.60 -14.93
N PHE A 234 9.49 -23.56 -14.24
CA PHE A 234 9.76 -24.99 -14.42
C PHE A 234 9.53 -25.46 -15.87
N LEU A 235 8.42 -25.06 -16.50
CA LEU A 235 8.12 -25.44 -17.89
C LEU A 235 9.12 -24.85 -18.88
N VAL A 236 9.52 -23.58 -18.69
CA VAL A 236 10.56 -22.94 -19.52
C VAL A 236 11.91 -23.61 -19.32
N HIS A 237 12.29 -23.89 -18.07
CA HIS A 237 13.50 -24.62 -17.74
C HIS A 237 13.52 -26.00 -18.42
N SER A 238 12.41 -26.74 -18.38
CA SER A 238 12.28 -28.04 -19.06
C SER A 238 12.54 -27.97 -20.57
N LEU A 239 12.02 -26.92 -21.25
CA LEU A 239 12.26 -26.69 -22.67
C LEU A 239 13.71 -26.29 -22.96
N GLN A 240 14.31 -25.49 -22.07
CA GLN A 240 15.70 -25.06 -22.15
C GLN A 240 16.68 -26.23 -21.93
N SER A 241 16.46 -27.08 -20.92
CA SER A 241 17.23 -28.31 -20.70
C SER A 241 17.23 -29.19 -21.95
N LEU A 242 16.09 -29.33 -22.62
CA LEU A 242 16.02 -30.08 -23.87
C LEU A 242 16.87 -29.45 -24.99
N LYS A 243 16.85 -28.13 -25.13
CA LYS A 243 17.70 -27.42 -26.12
C LYS A 243 19.19 -27.55 -25.79
N SER A 244 19.56 -27.38 -24.52
CA SER A 244 20.94 -27.57 -24.03
C SER A 244 21.45 -28.96 -24.36
N LEU A 245 20.60 -29.97 -24.15
CA LEU A 245 20.93 -31.36 -24.44
C LEU A 245 21.26 -31.61 -25.90
N ILE A 246 20.47 -31.05 -26.82
CA ILE A 246 20.74 -31.16 -28.26
C ILE A 246 22.12 -30.59 -28.57
N CYS A 247 22.40 -29.37 -28.10
CA CYS A 247 23.69 -28.73 -28.31
C CYS A 247 24.85 -29.58 -27.78
N GLU A 248 24.69 -30.20 -26.61
CA GLU A 248 25.70 -31.10 -26.04
C GLU A 248 25.90 -32.36 -26.88
N VAL A 249 24.83 -33.00 -27.37
CA VAL A 249 24.94 -34.18 -28.24
C VAL A 249 25.70 -33.86 -29.53
N PHE A 250 25.39 -32.74 -30.19
CA PHE A 250 26.12 -32.31 -31.39
C PHE A 250 27.58 -31.96 -31.09
N ALA A 251 27.86 -31.28 -29.98
CA ALA A 251 29.23 -30.92 -29.58
C ALA A 251 30.08 -32.15 -29.23
N LYS A 252 29.54 -33.09 -28.44
CA LYS A 252 30.20 -34.36 -28.13
C LYS A 252 30.42 -35.21 -29.38
N THR A 253 29.41 -35.32 -30.24
CA THR A 253 29.55 -36.07 -31.50
C THR A 253 30.63 -35.45 -32.38
N SER A 254 30.71 -34.12 -32.47
CA SER A 254 31.78 -33.41 -33.18
C SER A 254 33.17 -33.77 -32.64
N GLY A 255 33.36 -33.69 -31.32
CA GLY A 255 34.64 -34.04 -30.69
C GLY A 255 35.00 -35.52 -30.81
N GLN A 256 34.00 -36.41 -30.76
CA GLN A 256 34.17 -37.84 -30.99
C GLN A 256 34.58 -38.15 -32.44
N VAL A 257 33.99 -37.46 -33.42
CA VAL A 257 34.39 -37.56 -34.83
C VAL A 257 35.84 -37.07 -34.99
N GLU A 258 36.21 -35.92 -34.41
CA GLU A 258 37.60 -35.44 -34.44
C GLU A 258 38.58 -36.43 -33.82
N SER A 259 38.27 -36.97 -32.64
CA SER A 259 39.10 -37.97 -31.95
C SER A 259 39.27 -39.24 -32.78
N TRP A 260 38.18 -39.73 -33.40
CA TRP A 260 38.21 -40.91 -34.26
C TRP A 260 39.13 -40.70 -35.48
N PHE A 261 39.06 -39.52 -36.13
CA PHE A 261 39.98 -39.20 -37.22
C PHE A 261 41.43 -39.00 -36.75
N GLN A 262 41.67 -38.50 -35.54
CA GLN A 262 43.02 -38.40 -34.96
C GLN A 262 43.62 -39.79 -34.64
N GLU A 263 42.81 -40.74 -34.20
CA GLU A 263 43.20 -42.15 -34.02
C GLU A 263 43.57 -42.80 -35.36
N LEU A 264 42.75 -42.57 -36.39
CA LEU A 264 43.04 -43.05 -37.75
C LEU A 264 44.34 -42.48 -38.33
N LYS A 265 44.68 -41.21 -38.05
CA LYS A 265 45.98 -40.63 -38.45
C LYS A 265 47.18 -41.35 -37.82
N ARG A 266 47.03 -41.83 -36.57
CA ARG A 266 48.10 -42.60 -35.89
C ARG A 266 48.23 -44.04 -36.40
N GLU A 267 47.12 -44.67 -36.79
CA GLU A 267 47.06 -46.14 -36.93
C GLU A 267 46.80 -46.65 -38.36
N ALA A 268 46.30 -45.83 -39.28
CA ALA A 268 45.79 -46.30 -40.57
C ALA A 268 46.79 -46.24 -41.76
N GLY A 269 47.95 -45.58 -41.62
CA GLY A 269 48.96 -45.50 -42.69
C GLY A 269 48.52 -44.80 -43.98
N VAL A 270 47.46 -43.98 -43.91
CA VAL A 270 46.86 -43.21 -45.01
C VAL A 270 47.42 -41.78 -45.03
N ALA A 271 47.49 -41.15 -46.22
CA ALA A 271 47.92 -39.76 -46.35
C ALA A 271 47.04 -38.78 -45.54
N GLU A 272 47.65 -37.99 -44.66
CA GLU A 272 46.95 -37.09 -43.73
C GLU A 272 46.03 -36.09 -44.46
N ASP A 273 46.47 -35.55 -45.60
CA ASP A 273 45.69 -34.62 -46.42
C ASP A 273 44.34 -35.20 -46.87
N GLN A 274 44.26 -36.52 -47.10
CA GLN A 274 43.02 -37.18 -47.52
C GLN A 274 42.08 -37.46 -46.34
N LEU A 275 42.64 -37.70 -45.15
CA LEU A 275 41.86 -37.84 -43.92
C LEU A 275 41.29 -36.49 -43.47
N ASP A 276 42.04 -35.40 -43.65
CA ASP A 276 41.56 -34.04 -43.33
C ASP A 276 40.40 -33.60 -44.22
N VAL A 277 40.42 -33.95 -45.51
CA VAL A 277 39.28 -33.69 -46.41
C VAL A 277 38.02 -34.45 -45.98
N LEU A 278 38.16 -35.69 -45.49
CA LEU A 278 37.03 -36.49 -45.01
C LEU A 278 36.51 -36.01 -43.65
N LEU A 279 37.40 -35.58 -42.75
CA LEU A 279 37.04 -34.97 -41.47
C LEU A 279 36.27 -33.65 -41.70
N ASP A 280 36.78 -32.76 -42.56
CA ASP A 280 36.12 -31.50 -42.91
C ASP A 280 34.75 -31.75 -43.57
N LYS A 281 34.64 -32.78 -44.42
CA LYS A 281 33.36 -33.19 -44.99
C LYS A 281 32.37 -33.68 -43.92
N ALA A 282 32.79 -34.55 -43.01
CA ALA A 282 31.94 -35.07 -41.93
C ALA A 282 31.50 -33.95 -40.96
N GLN A 283 32.40 -33.00 -40.65
CA GLN A 283 32.12 -31.83 -39.83
C GLN A 283 31.12 -30.88 -40.51
N LYS A 284 31.28 -30.63 -41.81
CA LYS A 284 30.32 -29.83 -42.59
C LYS A 284 28.93 -30.47 -42.63
N GLU A 285 28.86 -31.79 -42.85
CA GLU A 285 27.60 -32.53 -42.81
C GLU A 285 26.93 -32.43 -41.43
N LEU A 286 27.70 -32.55 -40.33
CA LEU A 286 27.19 -32.41 -38.97
C LEU A 286 26.61 -31.01 -38.70
N VAL A 287 27.30 -29.96 -39.17
CA VAL A 287 26.82 -28.57 -39.07
C VAL A 287 25.55 -28.35 -39.89
N LEU A 288 25.47 -28.91 -41.11
CA LEU A 288 24.27 -28.81 -41.95
C LEU A 288 23.06 -29.50 -41.31
N VAL A 289 23.25 -30.68 -40.72
CA VAL A 289 22.17 -31.37 -39.99
C VAL A 289 21.70 -30.54 -38.79
N LYS A 290 22.63 -29.89 -38.06
CA LYS A 290 22.28 -28.97 -36.96
C LYS A 290 21.49 -27.74 -37.45
N GLN A 291 21.90 -27.12 -38.55
CA GLN A 291 21.17 -25.99 -39.14
C GLN A 291 19.77 -26.41 -39.61
N GLY A 292 19.65 -27.56 -40.27
CA GLY A 292 18.37 -28.12 -40.70
C GLY A 292 17.44 -28.44 -39.54
N LEU A 293 17.99 -28.91 -38.41
CA LEU A 293 17.26 -29.11 -37.16
C LEU A 293 16.70 -27.78 -36.63
N ASP A 294 17.53 -26.74 -36.51
CA ASP A 294 17.11 -25.43 -36.00
C ASP A 294 16.01 -24.80 -36.86
N GLU A 295 16.13 -24.89 -38.20
CA GLU A 295 15.12 -24.43 -39.16
C GLU A 295 13.81 -25.23 -39.08
N ALA A 296 13.90 -26.56 -38.90
CA ALA A 296 12.73 -27.41 -38.73
C ALA A 296 12.01 -27.10 -37.42
N LEU A 297 12.74 -26.88 -36.33
CA LEU A 297 12.17 -26.49 -35.04
C LEU A 297 11.45 -25.14 -35.11
N THR A 298 12.06 -24.13 -35.77
CA THR A 298 11.41 -22.82 -35.94
C THR A 298 10.16 -22.90 -36.81
N ARG A 299 10.18 -23.68 -37.91
CA ARG A 299 8.98 -23.91 -38.75
C ARG A 299 7.86 -24.59 -37.98
N GLU A 300 8.14 -25.71 -37.33
CA GLU A 300 7.11 -26.50 -36.62
C GLU A 300 6.51 -25.73 -35.45
N ARG A 301 7.33 -25.04 -34.65
CA ARG A 301 6.86 -24.19 -33.54
C ARG A 301 5.97 -23.05 -34.04
N SER A 302 6.34 -22.43 -35.16
CA SER A 302 5.53 -21.38 -35.79
C SER A 302 4.19 -21.93 -36.31
N GLY A 303 4.17 -23.15 -36.83
CA GLY A 303 2.96 -23.82 -37.33
C GLY A 303 1.92 -24.10 -36.25
N MET A 304 2.35 -24.49 -35.04
CA MET A 304 1.44 -24.78 -33.91
C MET A 304 1.02 -23.54 -33.09
N HIS A 305 1.81 -22.46 -33.14
CA HIS A 305 1.64 -21.27 -32.30
C HIS A 305 0.21 -20.69 -32.33
N CYS A 306 -0.32 -20.43 -33.54
CA CYS A 306 -1.64 -19.81 -33.69
C CYS A 306 -2.77 -20.68 -33.13
N GLY A 307 -2.65 -22.00 -33.24
CA GLY A 307 -3.64 -22.95 -32.71
C GLY A 307 -3.69 -22.92 -31.19
N LEU A 308 -2.51 -22.99 -30.55
CA LEU A 308 -2.39 -22.93 -29.09
C LEU A 308 -2.90 -21.60 -28.52
N VAL A 309 -2.54 -20.47 -29.13
CA VAL A 309 -2.98 -19.14 -28.68
C VAL A 309 -4.50 -18.98 -28.82
N LYS A 310 -5.10 -19.48 -29.92
CA LYS A 310 -6.56 -19.44 -30.10
C LYS A 310 -7.29 -20.29 -29.07
N LYS A 311 -6.86 -21.55 -28.89
CA LYS A 311 -7.43 -22.47 -27.90
C LYS A 311 -7.38 -21.87 -26.50
N ARG A 312 -6.22 -21.35 -26.09
CA ARG A 312 -6.03 -20.71 -24.79
C ARG A 312 -6.97 -19.53 -24.57
N ARG A 313 -7.05 -18.61 -25.54
CA ARG A 313 -7.88 -17.41 -25.40
C ARG A 313 -9.37 -17.75 -25.30
N GLY A 314 -9.85 -18.70 -26.10
CA GLY A 314 -11.26 -19.15 -26.04
C GLY A 314 -11.62 -19.67 -24.66
N LEU A 315 -10.90 -20.70 -24.18
CA LEU A 315 -11.22 -21.35 -22.91
C LEU A 315 -11.11 -20.42 -21.69
N ILE A 316 -10.11 -19.53 -21.65
CA ILE A 316 -9.99 -18.54 -20.57
C ILE A 316 -11.16 -17.54 -20.63
N SER A 317 -11.53 -17.07 -21.83
CA SER A 317 -12.64 -16.12 -22.00
C SER A 317 -13.97 -16.73 -21.56
N ASP A 318 -14.23 -17.97 -21.97
CA ASP A 318 -15.45 -18.70 -21.59
C ASP A 318 -15.54 -18.85 -20.06
N LYS A 319 -14.42 -19.21 -19.42
CA LYS A 319 -14.36 -19.35 -17.96
C LYS A 319 -14.57 -18.04 -17.21
N LEU A 320 -13.97 -16.95 -17.68
CA LEU A 320 -14.18 -15.62 -17.09
C LEU A 320 -15.62 -15.13 -17.25
N GLN A 321 -16.29 -15.47 -18.35
CA GLN A 321 -17.71 -15.17 -18.55
C GLN A 321 -18.59 -15.95 -17.58
N GLU A 322 -18.31 -17.24 -17.37
CA GLU A 322 -18.98 -18.08 -16.37
C GLU A 322 -18.83 -17.48 -14.96
N HIS A 323 -17.62 -17.07 -14.58
CA HIS A 323 -17.34 -16.43 -13.29
C HIS A 323 -18.11 -15.12 -13.11
N LYS A 324 -18.13 -14.25 -14.13
CA LYS A 324 -18.90 -13.01 -14.10
C LYS A 324 -20.40 -13.26 -13.96
N GLN A 325 -20.91 -14.34 -14.56
CA GLN A 325 -22.31 -14.74 -14.45
C GLN A 325 -22.65 -15.20 -13.03
N LYS A 326 -21.84 -16.09 -12.43
CA LYS A 326 -22.00 -16.54 -11.03
C LYS A 326 -21.97 -15.38 -10.03
N GLN A 327 -21.08 -14.39 -10.24
CA GLN A 327 -21.05 -13.18 -9.40
C GLN A 327 -22.35 -12.37 -9.52
N LYS A 328 -22.90 -12.21 -10.72
CA LYS A 328 -24.19 -11.53 -10.92
C LYS A 328 -25.35 -12.27 -10.26
N GLU A 329 -25.34 -13.59 -10.28
CA GLU A 329 -26.35 -14.42 -9.63
C GLU A 329 -26.32 -14.26 -8.11
N LEU A 330 -25.13 -14.27 -7.50
CA LEU A 330 -24.98 -14.01 -6.06
C LEU A 330 -25.44 -12.58 -5.69
N SER A 331 -25.05 -11.57 -6.47
CA SER A 331 -25.54 -10.19 -6.28
C SER A 331 -27.05 -10.04 -6.51
N ALA A 332 -27.66 -10.88 -7.36
CA ALA A 332 -29.09 -10.85 -7.58
C ALA A 332 -29.84 -11.44 -6.38
N LEU A 333 -29.30 -12.48 -5.75
CA LEU A 333 -29.87 -13.08 -4.54
C LEU A 333 -29.99 -12.06 -3.40
N ALA A 334 -28.93 -11.28 -3.15
CA ALA A 334 -28.97 -10.18 -2.18
C ALA A 334 -30.07 -9.15 -2.50
N ARG A 335 -30.35 -8.93 -3.79
CA ARG A 335 -31.39 -8.00 -4.25
C ARG A 335 -32.80 -8.57 -4.28
N SER A 336 -32.99 -9.89 -4.32
CA SER A 336 -34.30 -10.53 -4.40
C SER A 336 -34.76 -11.21 -3.11
N CYS A 337 -33.88 -11.35 -2.11
CA CYS A 337 -34.24 -11.93 -0.82
C CYS A 337 -35.32 -11.08 -0.13
N GLU A 338 -36.48 -11.70 0.15
CA GLU A 338 -37.58 -11.09 0.91
C GLU A 338 -37.32 -11.11 2.43
N GLU A 339 -36.47 -12.03 2.89
CA GLU A 339 -36.04 -12.16 4.28
C GLU A 339 -34.79 -11.30 4.58
N SER A 340 -34.57 -10.99 5.86
CA SER A 340 -33.37 -10.29 6.32
C SER A 340 -32.14 -11.17 6.05
N LEU A 341 -31.29 -10.70 5.13
CA LEU A 341 -30.04 -11.39 4.77
C LEU A 341 -29.04 -11.25 5.93
N ASP A 342 -28.52 -12.36 6.44
CA ASP A 342 -27.35 -12.32 7.33
C ASP A 342 -26.09 -11.85 6.55
N PRO A 343 -25.52 -10.68 6.91
CA PRO A 343 -24.34 -10.15 6.23
C PRO A 343 -23.12 -11.06 6.36
N ALA A 344 -22.94 -11.77 7.48
CA ALA A 344 -21.79 -12.63 7.71
C ALA A 344 -21.82 -13.84 6.77
N HIS A 345 -22.97 -14.52 6.68
CA HIS A 345 -23.19 -15.60 5.73
C HIS A 345 -23.03 -15.12 4.26
N TYR A 346 -23.54 -13.94 3.92
CA TYR A 346 -23.38 -13.38 2.58
C TYR A 346 -21.92 -13.13 2.20
N LEU A 347 -21.14 -12.57 3.12
CA LEU A 347 -19.70 -12.36 2.94
C LEU A 347 -18.93 -13.68 2.79
N SER A 348 -19.29 -14.70 3.57
CA SER A 348 -18.74 -16.06 3.43
C SER A 348 -19.06 -16.69 2.07
N CYS A 349 -20.27 -16.46 1.53
CA CYS A 349 -20.63 -16.88 0.17
C CYS A 349 -19.72 -16.21 -0.88
N TRP A 350 -19.44 -14.92 -0.75
CA TRP A 350 -18.49 -14.21 -1.62
C TRP A 350 -17.07 -14.74 -1.48
N GLN A 351 -16.61 -15.00 -0.26
CA GLN A 351 -15.30 -15.59 -0.01
C GLN A 351 -15.14 -16.92 -0.73
N SER A 352 -16.13 -17.80 -0.56
CA SER A 352 -16.16 -19.14 -1.13
C SER A 352 -16.19 -19.08 -2.65
N LEU A 353 -17.06 -18.23 -3.21
CA LEU A 353 -17.17 -18.03 -4.65
C LEU A 353 -15.85 -17.52 -5.24
N LEU A 354 -15.28 -16.45 -4.70
CA LEU A 354 -14.07 -15.84 -5.24
C LEU A 354 -12.87 -16.80 -5.11
N THR A 355 -12.74 -17.50 -3.98
CA THR A 355 -11.68 -18.49 -3.78
C THR A 355 -11.79 -19.64 -4.78
N ALA A 356 -13.00 -20.18 -4.97
CA ALA A 356 -13.26 -21.22 -5.98
C ALA A 356 -12.94 -20.72 -7.40
N GLN A 357 -13.36 -19.51 -7.75
CA GLN A 357 -13.06 -18.92 -9.06
C GLN A 357 -11.55 -18.81 -9.31
N CYS A 358 -10.79 -18.37 -8.31
CA CYS A 358 -9.34 -18.25 -8.43
C CYS A 358 -8.63 -19.61 -8.59
N LEU A 359 -9.09 -20.63 -7.87
CA LEU A 359 -8.60 -22.01 -8.02
C LEU A 359 -8.93 -22.57 -9.39
N GLU A 360 -10.21 -22.53 -9.80
CA GLU A 360 -10.67 -23.05 -11.10
C GLU A 360 -9.93 -22.38 -12.28
N LEU A 361 -9.75 -21.06 -12.24
CA LEU A 361 -9.02 -20.33 -13.27
C LEU A 361 -7.52 -20.65 -13.21
N GLY A 362 -6.96 -20.82 -12.02
CA GLY A 362 -5.58 -21.22 -11.81
C GLY A 362 -5.28 -22.58 -12.44
N GLU A 363 -6.08 -23.58 -12.12
CA GLU A 363 -6.00 -24.94 -12.66
C GLU A 363 -6.15 -24.96 -14.19
N LEU A 364 -7.17 -24.28 -14.73
CA LEU A 364 -7.36 -24.18 -16.18
C LEU A 364 -6.12 -23.60 -16.87
N VAL A 365 -5.57 -22.50 -16.33
CA VAL A 365 -4.40 -21.87 -16.91
C VAL A 365 -3.16 -22.75 -16.82
N ASN A 366 -2.97 -23.45 -15.71
CA ASN A 366 -1.88 -24.40 -15.52
C ASN A 366 -1.97 -25.56 -16.51
N ASN A 367 -3.15 -26.18 -16.64
CA ASN A 367 -3.40 -27.24 -17.61
C ASN A 367 -3.11 -26.78 -19.04
N LEU A 368 -3.52 -25.55 -19.41
CA LEU A 368 -3.23 -24.99 -20.72
C LEU A 368 -1.75 -24.66 -20.93
N ASP A 369 -1.04 -24.24 -19.88
CA ASP A 369 0.40 -24.00 -19.93
C ASP A 369 1.18 -25.33 -20.06
N GLU A 370 0.79 -26.37 -19.31
CA GLU A 370 1.37 -27.71 -19.38
C GLU A 370 1.11 -28.41 -20.71
N GLU A 371 -0.12 -28.36 -21.22
CA GLU A 371 -0.48 -28.94 -22.51
C GLU A 371 0.33 -28.29 -23.64
N ALA A 372 0.42 -26.96 -23.65
CA ALA A 372 1.23 -26.24 -24.63
C ALA A 372 2.71 -26.63 -24.56
N ALA A 373 3.28 -26.74 -23.35
CA ALA A 373 4.65 -27.21 -23.19
C ALA A 373 4.83 -28.66 -23.65
N ALA A 374 3.87 -29.54 -23.37
CA ALA A 374 3.90 -30.94 -23.78
C ALA A 374 3.86 -31.09 -25.31
N ASP A 375 3.02 -30.31 -25.99
CA ASP A 375 2.95 -30.28 -27.45
C ASP A 375 4.27 -29.77 -28.05
N ILE A 376 4.85 -28.69 -27.50
CA ILE A 376 6.12 -28.13 -27.96
C ILE A 376 7.25 -29.15 -27.75
N ARG A 377 7.29 -29.82 -26.59
CA ARG A 377 8.25 -30.90 -26.32
C ARG A 377 8.09 -32.06 -27.29
N LYS A 378 6.85 -32.53 -27.53
CA LYS A 378 6.56 -33.64 -28.45
C LYS A 378 7.03 -33.35 -29.87
N VAL A 379 6.75 -32.15 -30.37
CA VAL A 379 7.24 -31.70 -31.69
C VAL A 379 8.77 -31.60 -31.69
N THR A 380 9.35 -30.96 -30.68
CA THR A 380 10.81 -30.80 -30.55
C THR A 380 11.51 -32.15 -30.55
N MET A 381 11.03 -33.13 -29.76
CA MET A 381 11.57 -34.48 -29.73
C MET A 381 11.46 -35.19 -31.07
N ARG A 382 10.34 -35.08 -31.81
CA ARG A 382 10.23 -35.71 -33.14
C ARG A 382 11.28 -35.18 -34.11
N VAL A 383 11.49 -33.86 -34.11
CA VAL A 383 12.47 -33.19 -34.98
C VAL A 383 13.91 -33.58 -34.58
N ILE A 384 14.20 -33.69 -33.28
CA ILE A 384 15.49 -34.22 -32.77
C ILE A 384 15.73 -35.65 -33.26
N HIS A 385 14.76 -36.55 -33.13
CA HIS A 385 14.95 -37.95 -33.54
C HIS A 385 15.24 -38.07 -35.04
N GLY A 386 14.62 -37.22 -35.87
CA GLY A 386 14.95 -37.11 -37.30
C GLY A 386 16.41 -36.71 -37.54
N ALA A 387 16.85 -35.61 -36.91
CA ALA A 387 18.23 -35.16 -37.03
C ALA A 387 19.26 -36.17 -36.49
N VAL A 388 18.97 -36.82 -35.36
CA VAL A 388 19.84 -37.88 -34.80
C VAL A 388 19.95 -39.07 -35.76
N ALA A 389 18.89 -39.41 -36.49
CA ALA A 389 18.95 -40.47 -37.51
C ALA A 389 19.87 -40.07 -38.68
N GLU A 390 19.85 -38.79 -39.10
CA GLU A 390 20.77 -38.25 -40.11
C GLU A 390 22.22 -38.23 -39.61
N VAL A 391 22.47 -37.79 -38.37
CA VAL A 391 23.81 -37.82 -37.75
C VAL A 391 24.36 -39.24 -37.67
N LYS A 392 23.52 -40.23 -37.32
CA LYS A 392 23.90 -41.66 -37.34
C LYS A 392 24.29 -42.16 -38.74
N GLY A 393 23.87 -41.49 -39.81
CA GLY A 393 24.25 -41.81 -41.19
C GLY A 393 25.62 -41.28 -41.62
N ILE A 394 26.16 -40.26 -40.93
CA ILE A 394 27.45 -39.62 -41.28
C ILE A 394 28.61 -40.59 -41.06
N GLN A 395 28.63 -41.28 -39.92
CA GLN A 395 29.73 -42.19 -39.57
C GLN A 395 29.84 -43.40 -40.53
N PRO A 396 28.78 -44.14 -40.87
CA PRO A 396 28.84 -45.20 -41.88
C PRO A 396 29.27 -44.69 -43.27
N ALA A 397 28.84 -43.49 -43.67
CA ALA A 397 29.25 -42.89 -44.93
C ALA A 397 30.75 -42.58 -44.96
N ALA A 398 31.28 -42.03 -43.87
CA ALA A 398 32.72 -41.80 -43.69
C ALA A 398 33.52 -43.11 -43.63
N ALA A 399 33.05 -44.10 -42.87
CA ALA A 399 33.67 -45.42 -42.78
C ALA A 399 33.72 -46.13 -44.15
N GLN A 400 32.67 -46.01 -44.97
CA GLN A 400 32.64 -46.58 -46.32
C GLN A 400 33.67 -45.91 -47.26
N ALA A 401 33.86 -44.59 -47.14
CA ALA A 401 34.90 -43.88 -47.89
C ALA A 401 36.31 -44.31 -47.46
N LEU A 402 36.54 -44.49 -46.15
CA LEU A 402 37.80 -44.98 -45.59
C LEU A 402 38.12 -46.43 -45.98
N LEU A 403 37.10 -47.30 -46.06
CA LEU A 403 37.27 -48.66 -46.59
C LEU A 403 37.74 -48.66 -48.05
N GLY A 404 37.23 -47.73 -48.87
CA GLY A 404 37.67 -47.54 -50.25
C GLY A 404 39.13 -47.09 -50.38
N MET A 405 39.70 -46.54 -49.30
CA MET A 405 41.08 -46.08 -49.20
C MET A 405 42.03 -47.10 -48.55
N GLY A 406 41.53 -48.30 -48.22
CA GLY A 406 42.35 -49.39 -47.67
C GLY A 406 42.48 -49.41 -46.14
N VAL A 407 41.69 -48.59 -45.42
CA VAL A 407 41.68 -48.62 -43.94
C VAL A 407 41.11 -49.96 -43.44
N PRO A 408 41.79 -50.66 -42.51
CA PRO A 408 41.30 -51.92 -41.95
C PRO A 408 39.93 -51.79 -41.28
N ARG A 409 39.04 -52.76 -41.55
CA ARG A 409 37.67 -52.82 -41.01
C ARG A 409 37.57 -52.72 -39.48
N PHE A 410 38.56 -53.24 -38.76
CA PHE A 410 38.55 -53.23 -37.29
C PHE A 410 38.72 -51.82 -36.69
N LEU A 411 39.37 -50.89 -37.41
CA LEU A 411 39.52 -49.48 -36.99
C LEU A 411 38.27 -48.63 -37.23
N LEU A 412 37.25 -49.21 -37.88
CA LEU A 412 36.02 -48.50 -38.28
C LEU A 412 34.81 -48.92 -37.45
N GLN A 413 34.98 -49.78 -36.44
CA GLN A 413 33.91 -50.49 -35.74
C GLN A 413 33.59 -49.88 -34.35
N GLN A 414 33.45 -48.56 -34.29
CA GLN A 414 33.10 -47.80 -33.08
C GLN A 414 31.71 -47.15 -33.25
N GLU A 415 30.88 -47.03 -32.20
CA GLU A 415 29.65 -46.21 -32.27
C GLU A 415 29.89 -44.86 -31.59
N LEU A 416 29.88 -43.77 -32.38
CA LEU A 416 30.15 -42.43 -31.85
C LEU A 416 28.87 -41.81 -31.25
N VAL A 417 27.76 -41.83 -31.99
CA VAL A 417 26.52 -41.11 -31.63
C VAL A 417 25.73 -41.79 -30.50
N GLY A 418 25.80 -43.13 -30.38
CA GLY A 418 24.99 -43.90 -29.44
C GLY A 418 25.31 -43.60 -27.97
N SER A 419 26.60 -43.47 -27.64
CA SER A 419 27.09 -43.16 -26.29
C SER A 419 26.74 -41.73 -25.88
N ALA A 420 27.02 -40.75 -26.75
CA ALA A 420 26.76 -39.33 -26.49
C ALA A 420 25.26 -39.06 -26.24
N LEU A 421 24.37 -39.72 -27.00
CA LEU A 421 22.92 -39.60 -26.82
C LEU A 421 22.42 -40.25 -25.53
N SER A 422 22.94 -41.43 -25.16
CA SER A 422 22.52 -42.14 -23.94
C SER A 422 22.88 -41.35 -22.68
N GLU A 423 24.12 -40.86 -22.60
CA GLU A 423 24.57 -40.02 -21.47
C GLU A 423 23.74 -38.74 -21.35
N ALA A 424 23.43 -38.12 -22.50
CA ALA A 424 22.62 -36.94 -22.57
C ALA A 424 21.19 -37.18 -22.06
N GLN A 425 20.54 -38.27 -22.49
CA GLN A 425 19.21 -38.65 -22.01
C GLN A 425 19.18 -38.93 -20.51
N GLU A 426 20.21 -39.57 -19.96
CA GLU A 426 20.32 -39.81 -18.52
C GLU A 426 20.41 -38.50 -17.73
N ARG A 427 21.23 -37.55 -18.18
CA ARG A 427 21.33 -36.22 -17.54
C ARG A 427 20.00 -35.46 -17.59
N LEU A 428 19.33 -35.44 -18.73
CA LEU A 428 18.01 -34.79 -18.87
C LEU A 428 17.01 -35.36 -17.85
N HIS A 429 17.04 -36.69 -17.64
CA HIS A 429 16.17 -37.35 -16.66
C HIS A 429 16.52 -36.96 -15.22
N GLN A 430 17.81 -36.86 -14.89
CA GLN A 430 18.28 -36.44 -13.56
C GLN A 430 17.92 -34.97 -13.29
N GLU A 431 18.13 -34.07 -14.26
CA GLU A 431 17.71 -32.66 -14.21
C GLU A 431 16.20 -32.54 -14.04
N GLY A 432 15.42 -33.32 -14.80
CA GLY A 432 13.97 -33.34 -14.68
C GLY A 432 13.50 -33.76 -13.27
N LYS A 433 14.11 -34.79 -12.69
CA LYS A 433 13.83 -35.22 -11.31
C LYS A 433 14.19 -34.14 -10.30
N ALA A 434 15.33 -33.47 -10.46
CA ALA A 434 15.76 -32.39 -9.57
C ALA A 434 14.78 -31.20 -9.66
N ALA A 435 14.43 -30.77 -10.87
CA ALA A 435 13.50 -29.67 -11.11
C ALA A 435 12.10 -29.93 -10.53
N VAL A 436 11.60 -31.17 -10.60
CA VAL A 436 10.32 -31.55 -9.97
C VAL A 436 10.40 -31.43 -8.44
N ARG A 437 11.50 -31.86 -7.81
CA ARG A 437 11.69 -31.69 -6.35
C ARG A 437 11.77 -30.23 -5.96
N THR A 438 12.45 -29.40 -6.75
CA THR A 438 12.51 -27.95 -6.54
C THR A 438 11.12 -27.34 -6.62
N LEU A 439 10.33 -27.68 -7.64
CA LEU A 439 8.96 -27.18 -7.78
C LEU A 439 8.07 -27.59 -6.59
N GLN A 440 8.18 -28.83 -6.12
CA GLN A 440 7.44 -29.29 -4.94
C GLN A 440 7.85 -28.51 -3.69
N SER A 441 9.15 -28.35 -3.45
CA SER A 441 9.65 -27.54 -2.33
C SER A 441 9.17 -26.09 -2.43
N THR A 442 9.13 -25.51 -3.64
CA THR A 442 8.57 -24.16 -3.84
C THR A 442 7.09 -24.10 -3.48
N ARG A 443 6.29 -25.10 -3.86
CA ARG A 443 4.86 -25.18 -3.48
C ARG A 443 4.68 -25.21 -1.97
N ASP A 444 5.43 -26.08 -1.29
CA ASP A 444 5.36 -26.21 0.17
C ASP A 444 5.73 -24.87 0.84
N THR A 445 6.80 -24.20 0.37
CA THR A 445 7.18 -22.88 0.90
C THR A 445 6.15 -21.79 0.63
N LEU A 446 5.45 -21.82 -0.51
CA LEU A 446 4.40 -20.86 -0.83
C LEU A 446 3.17 -21.05 0.04
N GLN A 447 2.84 -22.30 0.37
CA GLN A 447 1.77 -22.63 1.31
C GLN A 447 2.12 -22.10 2.71
N ASP A 448 3.33 -22.38 3.21
CA ASP A 448 3.79 -21.85 4.51
C ASP A 448 3.76 -20.31 4.54
N CYS A 449 4.23 -19.67 3.46
CA CYS A 449 4.21 -18.21 3.32
C CYS A 449 2.79 -17.64 3.34
N MET A 450 1.83 -18.32 2.69
CA MET A 450 0.43 -17.91 2.67
C MET A 450 -0.19 -17.99 4.06
N GLU A 451 0.06 -19.08 4.81
CA GLU A 451 -0.44 -19.20 6.18
C GLU A 451 0.20 -18.19 7.13
N GLN A 452 1.52 -17.96 7.00
CA GLN A 452 2.20 -16.93 7.78
C GLN A 452 1.63 -15.54 7.47
N GLU A 453 1.43 -15.22 6.20
CA GLU A 453 0.83 -13.96 5.80
C GLU A 453 -0.56 -13.76 6.42
N LEU A 454 -1.40 -14.79 6.44
CA LEU A 454 -2.74 -14.70 7.03
C LEU A 454 -2.66 -14.43 8.54
N ARG A 455 -1.75 -15.10 9.26
CA ARG A 455 -1.52 -14.86 10.69
C ARG A 455 -1.02 -13.44 10.96
N GLU A 456 -0.06 -12.95 10.17
CA GLU A 456 0.45 -11.58 10.26
C GLU A 456 -0.67 -10.54 10.01
N GLN A 457 -1.51 -10.79 9.01
CA GLN A 457 -2.63 -9.92 8.67
C GLN A 457 -3.67 -9.88 9.80
N GLN A 458 -4.04 -11.03 10.35
CA GLN A 458 -4.96 -11.13 11.48
C GLN A 458 -4.43 -10.42 12.73
N ALA A 459 -3.15 -10.61 13.06
CA ALA A 459 -2.50 -9.93 14.19
C ALA A 459 -2.55 -8.41 14.04
N LEU A 460 -2.27 -7.90 12.84
CA LEU A 460 -2.33 -6.48 12.53
C LEU A 460 -3.76 -5.91 12.65
N ARG A 461 -4.79 -6.64 12.20
CA ARG A 461 -6.19 -6.24 12.38
C ARG A 461 -6.58 -6.19 13.86
N GLN A 462 -6.15 -7.20 14.63
CA GLN A 462 -6.40 -7.27 16.07
C GLN A 462 -5.71 -6.13 16.82
N GLN A 463 -4.46 -5.81 16.48
CA GLN A 463 -3.73 -4.67 17.04
C GLN A 463 -4.47 -3.36 16.75
N GLY A 464 -4.86 -3.11 15.50
CA GLY A 464 -5.61 -1.90 15.14
C GLY A 464 -6.92 -1.77 15.91
N ARG A 465 -7.68 -2.86 16.07
CA ARG A 465 -8.91 -2.87 16.88
C ARG A 465 -8.63 -2.58 18.36
N ALA A 466 -7.61 -3.20 18.94
CA ALA A 466 -7.23 -2.97 20.32
C ALA A 466 -6.79 -1.52 20.55
N PHE A 467 -6.03 -0.94 19.61
CA PHE A 467 -5.64 0.47 19.66
C PHE A 467 -6.85 1.40 19.59
N PHE A 468 -7.76 1.20 18.63
CA PHE A 468 -8.99 1.99 18.51
C PHE A 468 -9.81 1.93 19.80
N GLN A 469 -9.95 0.75 20.40
CA GLN A 469 -10.70 0.59 21.64
C GLN A 469 -10.03 1.28 22.81
N ALA A 470 -8.70 1.15 22.96
CA ALA A 470 -7.95 1.87 23.98
C ALA A 470 -8.05 3.39 23.79
N LEU A 471 -8.08 3.86 22.54
CA LEU A 471 -8.25 5.26 22.20
C LEU A 471 -9.64 5.76 22.56
N CYS A 472 -10.70 5.02 22.23
CA CYS A 472 -12.05 5.33 22.67
C CYS A 472 -12.13 5.32 24.20
N ALA A 473 -11.60 4.30 24.86
CA ALA A 473 -11.60 4.13 26.33
C ALA A 473 -10.69 5.10 27.09
N ALA A 474 -9.87 5.90 26.41
CA ALA A 474 -9.16 7.01 27.03
C ALA A 474 -10.15 8.00 27.67
N GLN A 475 -9.70 8.96 28.48
CA GLN A 475 -10.54 9.89 29.29
C GLN A 475 -11.42 10.88 28.49
N LEU A 476 -11.98 10.44 27.37
CA LEU A 476 -12.89 11.13 26.48
C LEU A 476 -14.33 10.83 26.87
N THR A 477 -15.10 11.89 27.06
CA THR A 477 -16.54 11.83 26.82
C THR A 477 -16.74 11.96 25.31
N LEU A 478 -17.29 10.92 24.68
CA LEU A 478 -17.64 10.91 23.25
C LEU A 478 -19.16 10.84 23.14
N SER A 479 -19.74 11.75 22.36
CA SER A 479 -21.10 11.57 21.88
C SER A 479 -21.15 10.42 20.86
N GLU A 480 -22.33 9.87 20.62
CA GLU A 480 -22.53 8.80 19.63
C GLU A 480 -22.08 9.22 18.22
N GLU A 481 -22.32 10.47 17.86
CA GLU A 481 -21.93 11.04 16.56
C GLU A 481 -20.40 11.11 16.42
N GLU A 482 -19.72 11.56 17.48
CA GLU A 482 -18.26 11.64 17.51
C GLU A 482 -17.63 10.25 17.51
N PHE A 483 -18.24 9.28 18.18
CA PHE A 483 -17.82 7.89 18.12
C PHE A 483 -17.93 7.34 16.69
N LEU A 484 -19.06 7.55 16.01
CA LEU A 484 -19.26 7.12 14.62
C LEU A 484 -18.30 7.82 13.65
N GLN A 485 -18.01 9.10 13.88
CA GLN A 485 -17.00 9.83 13.12
C GLN A 485 -15.59 9.23 13.34
N MET A 486 -15.21 8.95 14.59
CA MET A 486 -13.95 8.26 14.90
C MET A 486 -13.90 6.85 14.28
N LYS A 487 -15.03 6.13 14.26
CA LYS A 487 -15.12 4.79 13.64
C LYS A 487 -14.99 4.87 12.13
N LEU A 488 -15.54 5.90 11.46
CA LEU A 488 -15.34 6.14 10.03
C LEU A 488 -13.86 6.37 9.72
N GLU A 489 -13.19 7.19 10.52
CA GLU A 489 -11.76 7.46 10.34
C GLU A 489 -10.90 6.22 10.59
N PHE A 490 -11.28 5.40 11.57
CA PHE A 490 -10.67 4.10 11.78
C PHE A 490 -10.84 3.18 10.55
N GLN A 491 -12.02 3.16 9.91
CA GLN A 491 -12.21 2.42 8.66
C GLN A 491 -11.35 2.97 7.51
N ASN A 492 -11.17 4.29 7.44
CA ASN A 492 -10.27 4.91 6.47
C ASN A 492 -8.82 4.44 6.67
N CYS A 493 -8.35 4.33 7.92
CA CYS A 493 -7.06 3.74 8.24
C CYS A 493 -6.98 2.28 7.80
N LEU A 494 -7.97 1.45 8.16
CA LEU A 494 -8.02 0.03 7.78
C LEU A 494 -7.99 -0.19 6.26
N SER A 495 -8.59 0.71 5.48
CA SER A 495 -8.60 0.65 4.01
C SER A 495 -7.20 0.64 3.38
N ARG A 496 -6.18 1.09 4.15
CA ARG A 496 -4.77 1.19 3.75
C ARG A 496 -3.92 0.01 4.24
N MET A 497 -4.45 -0.83 5.11
CA MET A 497 -3.68 -1.81 5.89
C MET A 497 -3.70 -3.23 5.28
N ASP A 498 -4.46 -3.46 4.21
CA ASP A 498 -4.44 -4.73 3.46
C ASP A 498 -3.11 -4.98 2.76
N ARG A 499 -2.71 -6.25 2.71
CA ARG A 499 -1.59 -6.69 1.89
C ARG A 499 -2.07 -6.83 0.44
N CYS A 500 -2.07 -5.73 -0.30
CA CYS A 500 -2.51 -5.74 -1.69
C CYS A 500 -1.61 -6.60 -2.60
N LEU A 501 -2.06 -6.94 -3.82
CA LEU A 501 -1.35 -7.87 -4.70
C LEU A 501 -0.12 -7.28 -5.40
N VAL A 502 -0.20 -6.01 -5.84
CA VAL A 502 0.76 -5.44 -6.80
C VAL A 502 1.90 -4.68 -6.13
N LEU A 503 1.58 -3.77 -5.21
CA LEU A 503 2.56 -2.85 -4.63
C LEU A 503 3.69 -3.57 -3.88
N PRO A 504 3.44 -4.57 -3.02
CA PRO A 504 4.52 -5.31 -2.35
C PRO A 504 5.47 -5.99 -3.34
N ARG A 505 4.95 -6.54 -4.44
CA ARG A 505 5.77 -7.17 -5.48
C ARG A 505 6.64 -6.14 -6.18
N ALA A 506 6.07 -5.00 -6.59
CA ALA A 506 6.81 -3.93 -7.27
C ALA A 506 7.89 -3.32 -6.37
N LEU A 507 7.57 -3.02 -5.10
CA LEU A 507 8.53 -2.55 -4.10
C LEU A 507 9.67 -3.55 -3.91
N SER A 508 9.35 -4.84 -3.75
CA SER A 508 10.38 -5.87 -3.56
C SER A 508 11.36 -5.93 -4.73
N ARG A 509 10.87 -5.79 -5.97
CA ARG A 509 11.69 -5.80 -7.19
C ARG A 509 12.58 -4.56 -7.26
N SER A 510 11.99 -3.38 -7.06
CA SER A 510 12.70 -2.10 -7.10
C SER A 510 13.83 -2.05 -6.06
N ARG A 511 13.55 -2.46 -4.82
CA ARG A 511 14.56 -2.52 -3.75
C ARG A 511 15.63 -3.55 -3.99
N LEU A 512 15.27 -4.73 -4.49
CA LEU A 512 16.25 -5.74 -4.87
C LEU A 512 17.21 -5.17 -5.92
N GLN A 513 16.69 -4.52 -6.96
CA GLN A 513 17.53 -3.88 -7.99
C GLN A 513 18.40 -2.74 -7.43
N ALA A 514 17.86 -1.92 -6.52
CA ALA A 514 18.60 -0.87 -5.85
C ALA A 514 19.74 -1.43 -4.98
N PHE A 515 19.45 -2.46 -4.17
CA PHE A 515 20.43 -3.12 -3.31
C PHE A 515 21.55 -3.77 -4.12
N LEU A 516 21.22 -4.53 -5.16
CA LEU A 516 22.22 -5.18 -6.03
C LEU A 516 23.08 -4.13 -6.75
N SER A 517 22.48 -3.02 -7.17
CA SER A 517 23.21 -1.90 -7.78
C SER A 517 24.15 -1.20 -6.80
N GLN A 518 23.71 -0.97 -5.56
CA GLN A 518 24.55 -0.40 -4.52
C GLN A 518 25.69 -1.34 -4.12
N TRP A 519 25.39 -2.63 -3.97
CA TRP A 519 26.38 -3.66 -3.67
C TRP A 519 27.50 -3.71 -4.73
N ARG A 520 27.14 -3.64 -6.02
CA ARG A 520 28.13 -3.57 -7.11
C ARG A 520 29.02 -2.34 -6.99
N LYS A 521 28.43 -1.16 -6.77
CA LYS A 521 29.18 0.10 -6.60
C LYS A 521 30.16 0.01 -5.42
N ASP A 522 29.68 -0.40 -4.26
CA ASP A 522 30.53 -0.50 -3.07
C ASP A 522 31.67 -1.52 -3.26
N THR A 523 31.40 -2.61 -3.97
CA THR A 523 32.39 -3.66 -4.25
C THR A 523 33.44 -3.19 -5.25
N LEU A 524 33.04 -2.43 -6.27
CA LEU A 524 33.96 -1.77 -7.19
C LEU A 524 34.84 -0.75 -6.45
N GLU A 525 34.25 0.13 -5.63
CA GLU A 525 35.04 1.10 -4.86
C GLU A 525 36.01 0.43 -3.87
N ARG A 526 35.67 -0.74 -3.32
CA ARG A 526 36.58 -1.53 -2.48
C ARG A 526 37.75 -2.10 -3.30
N SER A 527 37.48 -2.62 -4.51
CA SER A 527 38.52 -3.12 -5.41
C SER A 527 39.47 -1.98 -5.84
N GLU A 528 38.91 -0.84 -6.22
CA GLU A 528 39.68 0.36 -6.62
C GLU A 528 40.54 0.91 -5.48
N ARG A 529 40.02 0.95 -4.24
CA ARG A 529 40.79 1.32 -3.05
C ARG A 529 41.92 0.32 -2.76
N GLY A 530 41.68 -0.98 -2.92
CA GLY A 530 42.70 -2.02 -2.77
C GLY A 530 43.83 -1.93 -3.79
N LEU A 531 43.51 -1.58 -5.04
CA LEU A 531 44.48 -1.35 -6.12
C LEU A 531 45.29 -0.06 -5.90
N ALA A 532 44.67 1.00 -5.37
CA ALA A 532 45.34 2.26 -5.05
C ALA A 532 46.33 2.14 -3.88
N VAL A 533 46.05 1.28 -2.89
CA VAL A 533 46.95 1.01 -1.75
C VAL A 533 48.14 0.12 -2.13
N ALA A 534 48.02 -0.73 -3.16
CA ALA A 534 49.11 -1.56 -3.67
C ALA A 534 50.10 -0.83 -4.60
N ALA A 535 49.74 0.35 -5.09
CA ALA A 535 50.56 1.15 -6.01
C ALA A 535 51.82 1.84 -5.41
N PRO A 536 51.89 2.27 -4.13
CA PRO A 536 53.06 2.99 -3.60
C PRO A 536 54.28 2.09 -3.34
N GLU A 537 54.12 0.78 -3.15
CA GLU A 537 55.21 -0.09 -2.70
C GLU A 537 56.26 -0.36 -3.78
N LYS A 538 55.90 -0.29 -5.08
CA LYS A 538 56.85 -0.55 -6.18
C LYS A 538 57.68 0.68 -6.61
N GLN A 539 57.36 1.88 -6.12
CA GLN A 539 58.13 3.11 -6.43
C GLN A 539 59.19 3.47 -5.37
N ALA A 540 59.13 2.89 -4.16
CA ALA A 540 60.08 3.18 -3.09
C ALA A 540 61.45 2.48 -3.29
N GLU A 541 61.52 1.34 -3.99
CA GLU A 541 62.77 0.57 -4.12
C GLU A 541 63.69 1.00 -5.27
N LYS A 542 63.28 1.92 -6.15
CA LYS A 542 64.08 2.37 -7.31
C LYS A 542 64.79 3.72 -7.12
N LYS A 543 65.05 4.15 -5.89
CA LYS A 543 65.94 5.30 -5.60
C LYS A 543 67.30 4.86 -5.05
N SER A 544 68.05 4.07 -5.81
CA SER A 544 69.51 4.12 -5.72
C SER A 544 70.18 3.71 -7.03
N LYS A 545 71.11 4.57 -7.49
CA LYS A 545 72.16 4.39 -8.51
C LYS A 545 71.87 4.77 -9.98
N VAL A 546 72.44 5.94 -10.30
CA VAL A 546 73.25 6.33 -11.48
C VAL A 546 72.53 6.74 -12.78
N LYS A 547 72.86 7.98 -13.19
CA LYS A 547 72.57 8.70 -14.45
C LYS A 547 73.02 7.93 -15.71
N VAL A 548 72.09 7.72 -16.64
CA VAL A 548 72.30 7.62 -18.10
C VAL A 548 71.03 8.21 -18.78
N PRO A 549 71.12 8.99 -19.88
CA PRO A 549 69.93 9.55 -20.55
C PRO A 549 69.13 8.45 -21.28
N PRO A 550 67.79 8.52 -21.35
CA PRO A 550 66.98 7.45 -21.93
C PRO A 550 66.87 7.56 -23.45
N PRO A 551 67.01 6.46 -24.21
CA PRO A 551 66.29 6.26 -25.45
C PRO A 551 64.97 5.52 -25.16
N GLU A 552 63.87 6.01 -25.74
CA GLU A 552 62.63 5.28 -26.05
C GLU A 552 62.04 4.37 -24.95
N GLY A 553 61.28 4.94 -24.02
CA GLY A 553 60.64 4.22 -22.90
C GLY A 553 59.13 4.38 -22.78
N ARG A 554 58.37 4.57 -23.88
CA ARG A 554 56.90 4.69 -23.82
C ARG A 554 56.12 3.37 -23.95
N GLN A 555 56.74 2.29 -24.44
CA GLN A 555 56.00 1.05 -24.78
C GLN A 555 55.68 0.17 -23.56
N THR A 556 56.49 0.21 -22.50
CA THR A 556 56.33 -0.68 -21.33
C THR A 556 55.24 -0.22 -20.36
N GLU A 557 54.99 1.09 -20.27
CA GLU A 557 53.91 1.65 -19.44
C GLU A 557 52.53 1.37 -20.08
N GLY A 558 52.41 1.53 -21.41
CA GLY A 558 51.16 1.25 -22.14
C GLY A 558 50.70 -0.21 -22.09
N LEU A 559 51.62 -1.18 -22.10
CA LEU A 559 51.30 -2.61 -21.93
C LEU A 559 50.83 -2.94 -20.50
N SER A 560 51.41 -2.30 -19.49
CA SER A 560 50.99 -2.47 -18.09
C SER A 560 49.60 -1.86 -17.84
N ASP A 561 49.31 -0.72 -18.46
CA ASP A 561 48.01 -0.04 -18.35
C ASP A 561 46.90 -0.77 -19.10
N LEU A 562 47.22 -1.36 -20.26
CA LEU A 562 46.29 -2.18 -21.03
C LEU A 562 45.90 -3.47 -20.29
N LEU A 563 46.86 -4.18 -19.69
CA LEU A 563 46.59 -5.37 -18.89
C LEU A 563 45.79 -5.04 -17.62
N LEU A 564 46.04 -3.88 -17.01
CA LEU A 564 45.24 -3.39 -15.88
C LEU A 564 43.80 -3.07 -16.31
N PHE A 565 43.62 -2.43 -17.47
CA PHE A 565 42.30 -2.16 -18.05
C PHE A 565 41.53 -3.45 -18.36
N GLN A 566 42.19 -4.44 -18.96
CA GLN A 566 41.61 -5.76 -19.22
C GLN A 566 41.15 -6.41 -17.92
N LYS A 567 42.03 -6.46 -16.91
CA LYS A 567 41.71 -7.04 -15.60
C LYS A 567 40.55 -6.31 -14.91
N GLN A 568 40.52 -4.98 -14.93
CA GLN A 568 39.42 -4.19 -14.37
C GLN A 568 38.08 -4.47 -15.08
N THR A 569 38.11 -4.65 -16.40
CA THR A 569 36.92 -4.98 -17.19
C THR A 569 36.41 -6.39 -16.86
N GLU A 570 37.31 -7.36 -16.73
CA GLU A 570 36.99 -8.72 -16.30
C GLU A 570 36.43 -8.75 -14.87
N GLU A 571 37.03 -8.02 -13.93
CA GLU A 571 36.54 -7.87 -12.55
C GLU A 571 35.12 -7.28 -12.53
N LYS A 572 34.85 -6.23 -13.31
CA LYS A 572 33.49 -5.66 -13.45
C LYS A 572 32.47 -6.69 -13.99
N ILE A 573 32.85 -7.48 -14.99
CA ILE A 573 31.98 -8.52 -15.56
C ILE A 573 31.70 -9.63 -14.53
N GLN A 574 32.70 -10.03 -13.75
CA GLN A 574 32.55 -11.05 -12.71
C GLN A 574 31.55 -10.65 -11.62
N LEU A 575 31.41 -9.35 -11.31
CA LEU A 575 30.40 -8.89 -10.34
C LEU A 575 28.97 -9.20 -10.78
N TYR A 576 28.67 -9.18 -12.09
CA TYR A 576 27.37 -9.56 -12.63
C TYR A 576 27.10 -11.06 -12.51
N GLU A 577 28.15 -11.88 -12.48
CA GLU A 577 28.04 -13.33 -12.28
C GLU A 577 27.82 -13.65 -10.78
N GLN A 578 28.55 -12.95 -9.90
CA GLN A 578 28.42 -13.05 -8.43
C GLN A 578 27.08 -12.52 -7.90
N GLU A 579 26.45 -11.59 -8.61
CA GLU A 579 25.15 -11.03 -8.24
C GLU A 579 24.09 -12.10 -7.96
N LYS A 580 24.08 -13.20 -8.74
CA LYS A 580 23.14 -14.31 -8.56
C LYS A 580 23.29 -15.04 -7.23
N GLU A 581 24.51 -15.10 -6.68
CA GLU A 581 24.77 -15.75 -5.39
C GLU A 581 24.24 -14.87 -4.24
N ILE A 582 24.39 -13.56 -4.40
CA ILE A 582 24.01 -12.56 -3.38
C ILE A 582 22.53 -12.22 -3.44
N GLU A 583 21.86 -12.41 -4.58
CA GLU A 583 20.43 -12.14 -4.80
C GLU A 583 19.55 -12.76 -3.71
N SER A 584 19.82 -14.00 -3.30
CA SER A 584 19.07 -14.66 -2.23
C SER A 584 19.19 -13.97 -0.86
N THR A 585 20.39 -13.47 -0.54
CA THR A 585 20.67 -12.76 0.71
C THR A 585 20.12 -11.34 0.66
N ALA A 586 20.26 -10.68 -0.49
CA ALA A 586 19.65 -9.39 -0.77
C ALA A 586 18.12 -9.45 -0.61
N MET A 587 17.48 -10.49 -1.15
CA MET A 587 16.03 -10.67 -1.06
C MET A 587 15.56 -10.84 0.39
N LYS A 588 16.31 -11.55 1.24
CA LYS A 588 15.99 -11.65 2.68
C LYS A 588 16.03 -10.28 3.37
N LYS A 589 17.06 -9.47 3.08
CA LYS A 589 17.17 -8.10 3.60
C LYS A 589 16.01 -7.21 3.13
N VAL A 590 15.64 -7.31 1.85
CA VAL A 590 14.48 -6.57 1.30
C VAL A 590 13.18 -6.98 1.99
N GLN A 591 12.99 -8.27 2.29
CA GLN A 591 11.81 -8.74 3.04
C GLN A 591 11.76 -8.19 4.47
N GLU A 592 12.90 -8.11 5.17
CA GLU A 592 13.00 -7.51 6.50
C GLU A 592 12.67 -6.01 6.47
N GLU A 593 13.23 -5.27 5.51
CA GLU A 593 12.95 -3.84 5.33
C GLU A 593 11.45 -3.58 5.04
N MET A 594 10.84 -4.37 4.14
CA MET A 594 9.40 -4.26 3.85
C MET A 594 8.53 -4.57 5.07
N ARG A 595 8.93 -5.53 5.93
CA ARG A 595 8.22 -5.80 7.19
C ARG A 595 8.31 -4.61 8.14
N SER A 596 9.51 -4.04 8.31
CA SER A 596 9.72 -2.88 9.17
C SER A 596 8.92 -1.66 8.72
N GLU A 597 8.86 -1.38 7.41
CA GLU A 597 8.03 -0.28 6.89
C GLU A 597 6.55 -0.50 7.13
N ARG A 598 6.08 -1.74 7.03
CA ARG A 598 4.69 -2.06 7.31
C ARG A 598 4.33 -1.75 8.77
N GLU A 599 5.23 -2.04 9.70
CA GLU A 599 5.07 -1.64 11.10
C GLU A 599 5.07 -0.11 11.26
N MET A 600 5.91 0.60 10.52
CA MET A 600 5.93 2.07 10.52
C MET A 600 4.64 2.66 9.94
N GLU A 601 4.09 2.09 8.86
CA GLU A 601 2.81 2.50 8.28
C GLU A 601 1.66 2.29 9.26
N LEU A 602 1.67 1.19 10.01
CA LEU A 602 0.72 0.91 11.08
C LEU A 602 0.79 1.98 12.17
N ARG A 603 1.99 2.29 12.69
CA ARG A 603 2.18 3.36 13.69
C ARG A 603 1.70 4.72 13.15
N ALA A 604 1.98 5.04 11.89
CA ALA A 604 1.51 6.27 11.28
C ALA A 604 -0.03 6.34 11.18
N GLN A 605 -0.72 5.21 10.98
CA GLN A 605 -2.18 5.17 11.06
C GLN A 605 -2.69 5.38 12.49
N GLU A 606 -2.07 4.73 13.48
CA GLU A 606 -2.37 4.90 14.90
C GLU A 606 -2.19 6.37 15.34
N GLU A 607 -1.09 7.01 14.92
CA GLU A 607 -0.82 8.44 15.15
C GLU A 607 -1.86 9.34 14.49
N SER A 608 -2.23 9.07 13.23
CA SER A 608 -3.25 9.84 12.52
C SER A 608 -4.59 9.82 13.26
N LEU A 609 -5.00 8.65 13.75
CA LEU A 609 -6.23 8.49 14.52
C LEU A 609 -6.12 9.22 15.87
N ALA A 610 -4.99 9.12 16.56
CA ALA A 610 -4.74 9.84 17.81
C ALA A 610 -4.78 11.37 17.63
N VAL A 611 -4.28 11.89 16.51
CA VAL A 611 -4.34 13.32 16.17
C VAL A 611 -5.79 13.79 16.01
N GLN A 612 -6.64 13.00 15.35
CA GLN A 612 -8.06 13.35 15.20
C GLN A 612 -8.79 13.38 16.55
N THR A 613 -8.53 12.40 17.42
CA THR A 613 -9.07 12.39 18.78
C THR A 613 -8.58 13.59 19.60
N ALA A 614 -7.29 13.95 19.48
CA ALA A 614 -6.73 15.13 20.14
C ALA A 614 -7.34 16.44 19.62
N ALA A 615 -7.63 16.53 18.33
CA ALA A 615 -8.30 17.69 17.73
C ALA A 615 -9.73 17.85 18.28
N LEU A 616 -10.46 16.74 18.42
CA LEU A 616 -11.81 16.72 19.01
C LEU A 616 -11.79 17.19 20.47
N HIS A 617 -10.84 16.67 21.27
CA HIS A 617 -10.62 17.13 22.64
C HIS A 617 -10.36 18.63 22.73
N PHE A 618 -9.46 19.11 21.88
CA PHE A 618 -9.11 20.52 21.85
C PHE A 618 -10.33 21.37 21.50
N GLN A 619 -11.14 20.95 20.53
CA GLN A 619 -12.36 21.66 20.14
C GLN A 619 -13.38 21.71 21.28
N LYS A 620 -13.62 20.61 22.00
CA LYS A 620 -14.51 20.60 23.19
C LYS A 620 -13.99 21.52 24.30
N ALA A 621 -12.71 21.40 24.62
CA ALA A 621 -12.07 22.21 25.65
C ALA A 621 -12.10 23.70 25.30
N GLU A 622 -11.84 24.05 24.04
CA GLU A 622 -11.91 25.43 23.55
C GLU A 622 -13.33 25.99 23.64
N LYS A 623 -14.35 25.24 23.22
CA LYS A 623 -15.77 25.66 23.36
C LYS A 623 -16.12 25.93 24.82
N ARG A 624 -15.76 25.04 25.74
CA ARG A 624 -16.02 25.20 27.19
C ARG A 624 -15.26 26.39 27.76
N ASN A 625 -13.98 26.53 27.42
CA ASN A 625 -13.16 27.63 27.90
C ASN A 625 -13.69 28.99 27.43
N ARG A 626 -14.08 29.11 26.16
CA ARG A 626 -14.70 30.33 25.62
C ARG A 626 -15.98 30.70 26.39
N ALA A 627 -16.87 29.74 26.61
CA ALA A 627 -18.11 29.97 27.37
C ALA A 627 -17.85 30.42 28.82
N MET A 628 -16.84 29.82 29.48
CA MET A 628 -16.43 30.20 30.83
C MET A 628 -15.78 31.58 30.88
N GLU A 629 -14.95 31.93 29.90
CA GLU A 629 -14.33 33.26 29.78
C GLU A 629 -15.40 34.34 29.57
N THR A 630 -16.37 34.11 28.67
CA THR A 630 -17.49 35.05 28.43
C THR A 630 -18.35 35.22 29.66
N TYR A 631 -18.65 34.12 30.38
CA TYR A 631 -19.41 34.18 31.64
C TYR A 631 -18.65 34.92 32.74
N GLY A 632 -17.34 34.64 32.91
CA GLY A 632 -16.50 35.34 33.87
C GLY A 632 -16.38 36.85 33.58
N ALA A 633 -16.30 37.23 32.31
CA ALA A 633 -16.33 38.62 31.88
C ALA A 633 -17.67 39.29 32.22
N LEU A 634 -18.79 38.61 31.99
CA LEU A 634 -20.13 39.10 32.32
C LEU A 634 -20.29 39.33 33.83
N LEU A 635 -19.88 38.39 34.68
CA LEU A 635 -19.92 38.55 36.14
C LEU A 635 -19.03 39.70 36.64
N THR A 636 -17.86 39.87 36.02
CA THR A 636 -16.97 41.00 36.32
C THR A 636 -17.64 42.33 35.94
N LEU A 637 -18.29 42.38 34.78
CA LEU A 637 -19.05 43.54 34.33
C LEU A 637 -20.21 43.86 35.27
N GLN A 638 -21.02 42.85 35.66
CA GLN A 638 -22.08 43.01 36.65
C GLN A 638 -21.55 43.59 37.96
N THR A 639 -20.41 43.10 38.44
CA THR A 639 -19.77 43.61 39.67
C THR A 639 -19.44 45.10 39.55
N LEU A 640 -18.81 45.50 38.44
CA LEU A 640 -18.48 46.91 38.17
C LEU A 640 -19.74 47.79 38.11
N LEU A 641 -20.82 47.30 37.49
CA LEU A 641 -22.10 48.00 37.40
C LEU A 641 -22.78 48.14 38.76
N VAL A 642 -22.79 47.08 39.59
CA VAL A 642 -23.34 47.11 40.95
C VAL A 642 -22.57 48.11 41.82
N GLU A 643 -21.25 48.14 41.72
CA GLU A 643 -20.45 49.11 42.45
C GLU A 643 -20.67 50.55 41.96
N GLU A 644 -20.90 50.76 40.66
CA GLU A 644 -21.32 52.06 40.11
C GLU A 644 -22.68 52.50 40.69
N LEU A 645 -23.67 51.61 40.72
CA LEU A 645 -24.97 51.88 41.33
C LEU A 645 -24.87 52.18 42.83
N ARG A 646 -23.96 51.49 43.53
CA ARG A 646 -23.65 51.73 44.95
C ARG A 646 -23.02 53.12 45.14
N ALA A 647 -22.03 53.47 44.33
CA ALA A 647 -21.37 54.78 44.37
C ALA A 647 -22.35 55.93 44.05
N SER A 648 -23.33 55.69 43.18
CA SER A 648 -24.37 56.67 42.86
C SER A 648 -25.58 56.66 43.79
N GLY A 649 -25.61 55.81 44.81
CA GLY A 649 -26.70 55.72 45.79
C GLY A 649 -28.03 55.17 45.25
N THR A 650 -28.03 54.61 44.04
CA THR A 650 -29.24 54.12 43.34
C THR A 650 -29.56 52.66 43.67
N LEU A 651 -28.60 51.90 44.21
CA LEU A 651 -28.72 50.47 44.50
C LEU A 651 -29.93 50.10 45.39
N GLY A 652 -30.39 51.01 46.26
CA GLY A 652 -31.54 50.79 47.16
C GLY A 652 -32.92 51.15 46.56
N GLY A 653 -32.99 51.48 45.27
CA GLY A 653 -34.25 51.80 44.59
C GLY A 653 -35.19 50.60 44.46
N ALA A 654 -36.50 50.85 44.48
CA ALA A 654 -37.52 49.80 44.33
C ALA A 654 -37.38 49.02 43.01
N GLU A 655 -37.01 49.69 41.91
CA GLU A 655 -36.82 49.09 40.59
C GLU A 655 -35.64 48.10 40.55
N ILE A 656 -34.51 48.45 41.17
CA ILE A 656 -33.33 47.57 41.25
C ILE A 656 -33.61 46.40 42.22
N THR A 657 -34.33 46.65 43.31
CA THR A 657 -34.76 45.58 44.23
C THR A 657 -35.67 44.58 43.52
N GLN A 658 -36.56 45.05 42.64
CA GLN A 658 -37.39 44.22 41.80
C GLN A 658 -36.58 43.43 40.77
N SER A 659 -35.59 44.04 40.12
CA SER A 659 -34.71 43.35 39.16
C SER A 659 -33.88 42.24 39.84
N ILE A 660 -33.33 42.48 41.04
CA ILE A 660 -32.64 41.46 41.85
C ILE A 660 -33.60 40.31 42.22
N HIS A 661 -34.83 40.63 42.61
CA HIS A 661 -35.82 39.62 42.95
C HIS A 661 -36.21 38.77 41.72
N ASN A 662 -36.44 39.42 40.57
CA ASN A 662 -36.76 38.74 39.31
C ASN A 662 -35.61 37.82 38.85
N HIS A 663 -34.36 38.28 38.94
CA HIS A 663 -33.19 37.47 38.62
C HIS A 663 -33.04 36.26 39.57
N SER A 664 -33.29 36.45 40.87
CA SER A 664 -33.26 35.34 41.84
C SER A 664 -34.31 34.27 41.52
N LEU A 665 -35.53 34.70 41.16
CA LEU A 665 -36.60 33.79 40.69
C LEU A 665 -36.22 33.10 39.37
N GLY A 666 -35.63 33.83 38.42
CA GLY A 666 -35.18 33.27 37.15
C GLY A 666 -34.09 32.20 37.31
N LEU A 667 -33.16 32.39 38.26
CA LEU A 667 -32.17 31.35 38.62
C LEU A 667 -32.83 30.11 39.23
N GLU A 668 -33.81 30.27 40.12
CA GLU A 668 -34.58 29.15 40.69
C GLU A 668 -35.37 28.39 39.61
N GLU A 669 -35.96 29.11 38.64
CA GLU A 669 -36.66 28.52 37.49
C GLU A 669 -35.71 27.71 36.59
N VAL A 670 -34.53 28.25 36.29
CA VAL A 670 -33.48 27.54 35.54
C VAL A 670 -33.06 26.26 36.27
N ASP A 671 -32.82 26.31 37.57
CA ASP A 671 -32.44 25.15 38.37
C ASP A 671 -33.55 24.08 38.39
N LEU A 672 -34.81 24.49 38.50
CA LEU A 672 -35.97 23.58 38.42
C LEU A 672 -36.09 22.89 37.06
N VAL A 673 -35.87 23.62 35.96
CA VAL A 673 -35.87 23.05 34.60
C VAL A 673 -34.73 22.04 34.45
N LEU A 674 -33.53 22.38 34.86
CA LEU A 674 -32.35 21.49 34.78
C LEU A 674 -32.51 20.24 35.67
N GLN A 675 -33.15 20.37 36.84
CA GLN A 675 -33.47 19.24 37.70
C GLN A 675 -34.50 18.31 37.07
N ARG A 676 -35.53 18.85 36.41
CA ARG A 676 -36.52 18.06 35.68
C ARG A 676 -35.87 17.29 34.54
N GLU A 677 -35.08 17.97 33.70
CA GLU A 677 -34.36 17.33 32.61
C GLU A 677 -33.43 16.24 33.13
N ARG A 678 -32.64 16.51 34.19
CA ARG A 678 -31.80 15.49 34.83
C ARG A 678 -32.59 14.27 35.28
N ALA A 679 -33.76 14.45 35.89
CA ALA A 679 -34.62 13.35 36.33
C ALA A 679 -35.19 12.55 35.15
N GLU A 680 -35.61 13.23 34.07
CA GLU A 680 -36.05 12.59 32.83
C GLU A 680 -34.92 11.72 32.21
N TRP A 681 -33.69 12.23 32.21
CA TRP A 681 -32.51 11.49 31.75
C TRP A 681 -32.15 10.30 32.64
N GLU A 682 -32.20 10.45 33.97
CA GLU A 682 -31.95 9.36 34.91
C GLU A 682 -32.97 8.21 34.73
N VAL A 683 -34.23 8.54 34.41
CA VAL A 683 -35.28 7.55 34.09
C VAL A 683 -35.03 6.86 32.75
N LEU A 684 -34.67 7.61 31.70
CA LEU A 684 -34.31 7.04 30.41
C LEU A 684 -33.08 6.14 30.52
N SER A 685 -32.05 6.57 31.25
CA SER A 685 -30.83 5.78 31.51
C SER A 685 -31.14 4.47 32.24
N ALA A 686 -31.98 4.51 33.28
CA ALA A 686 -32.40 3.33 34.01
C ALA A 686 -33.24 2.36 33.15
N ALA A 687 -34.04 2.88 32.20
CA ALA A 687 -34.80 2.05 31.26
C ALA A 687 -33.90 1.34 30.23
N HIS A 688 -32.84 2.01 29.75
CA HIS A 688 -31.85 1.41 28.82
C HIS A 688 -30.91 0.41 29.52
N SER A 689 -30.64 0.58 30.82
CA SER A 689 -29.90 -0.43 31.60
C SER A 689 -30.71 -1.69 31.88
N ARG A 690 -32.04 -1.58 32.00
CA ARG A 690 -32.93 -2.72 32.29
C ARG A 690 -33.31 -3.55 31.07
N THR A 691 -33.24 -2.97 29.87
CA THR A 691 -33.54 -3.70 28.62
C THR A 691 -32.45 -4.70 28.22
N ASN A 692 -31.26 -4.62 28.82
CA ASN A 692 -30.13 -5.54 28.55
C ASN A 692 -29.70 -6.38 29.76
N THR A 693 -30.50 -6.41 30.83
CA THR A 693 -30.34 -7.36 31.95
C THR A 693 -31.68 -8.07 32.17
N PRO A 694 -31.86 -9.31 31.70
CA PRO A 694 -33.00 -10.12 32.11
C PRO A 694 -32.73 -10.59 33.54
N GLY A 695 -33.55 -10.10 34.46
CA GLY A 695 -33.36 -10.31 35.88
C GLY A 695 -34.22 -9.35 36.67
N GLU A 696 -35.51 -9.68 36.69
CA GLU A 696 -36.56 -9.27 37.62
C GLU A 696 -37.77 -8.62 36.90
N LEU A 697 -38.79 -9.48 36.72
CA LEU A 697 -40.21 -9.22 36.51
C LEU A 697 -40.73 -9.30 35.05
N ASP A 698 -40.87 -10.51 34.51
CA ASP A 698 -42.17 -11.06 34.10
C ASP A 698 -42.08 -12.59 33.91
N ASP A 699 -43.18 -13.30 34.12
CA ASP A 699 -43.27 -14.75 34.40
C ASP A 699 -43.44 -15.62 33.11
N ASP A 700 -42.79 -15.27 31.99
CA ASP A 700 -43.00 -15.93 30.68
C ASP A 700 -41.68 -16.26 29.91
N ASP A 701 -40.55 -16.46 30.59
CA ASP A 701 -39.28 -16.90 30.00
C ASP A 701 -39.13 -18.44 30.02
N GLU A 702 -39.79 -19.15 29.11
CA GLU A 702 -39.46 -20.56 28.80
C GLU A 702 -38.57 -20.71 27.54
N GLU A 703 -38.35 -19.64 26.75
CA GLU A 703 -37.58 -19.73 25.49
C GLU A 703 -36.11 -19.28 25.60
N GLU A 704 -35.73 -18.41 26.55
CA GLU A 704 -34.34 -17.90 26.66
C GLU A 704 -33.44 -18.72 27.62
N GLU A 705 -33.99 -19.46 28.59
CA GLU A 705 -33.20 -20.42 29.39
C GLU A 705 -32.64 -21.58 28.52
N GLU A 706 -33.24 -21.84 27.35
CA GLU A 706 -32.72 -22.83 26.40
C GLU A 706 -31.44 -22.37 25.68
N GLU A 707 -31.23 -21.06 25.47
CA GLU A 707 -30.02 -20.54 24.79
C GLU A 707 -28.79 -20.49 25.71
N GLU A 708 -28.93 -20.04 26.97
CA GLU A 708 -27.85 -20.13 27.97
C GLU A 708 -27.61 -21.58 28.43
N GLY A 709 -28.66 -22.40 28.54
CA GLY A 709 -28.59 -23.84 28.82
C GLY A 709 -27.88 -24.63 27.71
N GLY A 710 -28.01 -24.21 26.45
CA GLY A 710 -27.31 -24.77 25.30
C GLY A 710 -25.79 -24.48 25.30
N MET A 711 -25.38 -23.31 25.81
CA MET A 711 -23.97 -22.89 25.81
C MET A 711 -23.09 -23.78 26.71
N PHE A 712 -23.64 -24.36 27.78
CA PHE A 712 -22.94 -25.31 28.67
C PHE A 712 -23.33 -26.78 28.49
N HIS A 713 -24.15 -27.12 27.49
CA HIS A 713 -24.50 -28.51 27.23
C HIS A 713 -23.29 -29.30 26.72
N VAL A 714 -22.82 -30.28 27.49
CA VAL A 714 -21.76 -31.21 27.08
C VAL A 714 -22.41 -32.49 26.53
N ASN A 715 -22.06 -32.88 25.31
CA ASN A 715 -22.49 -34.14 24.74
C ASN A 715 -21.82 -35.31 25.50
N ARG A 716 -22.60 -36.04 26.31
CA ARG A 716 -22.10 -37.08 27.23
C ARG A 716 -21.51 -38.31 26.52
N ASP A 717 -21.75 -38.44 25.21
CA ASP A 717 -21.32 -39.60 24.41
C ASP A 717 -20.03 -39.36 23.59
N CYS A 718 -19.39 -38.19 23.74
CA CYS A 718 -18.19 -37.82 22.99
C CYS A 718 -16.89 -38.37 23.63
N ARG A 719 -15.88 -38.66 22.78
CA ARG A 719 -14.52 -38.97 23.24
C ARG A 719 -13.91 -37.74 23.94
N ILE A 720 -13.09 -37.94 24.97
CA ILE A 720 -12.43 -36.88 25.77
C ILE A 720 -11.83 -35.76 24.90
N ALA A 721 -11.20 -36.09 23.76
CA ALA A 721 -10.60 -35.10 22.86
C ALA A 721 -11.63 -34.16 22.21
N VAL A 722 -12.81 -34.67 21.84
CA VAL A 722 -13.91 -33.87 21.26
C VAL A 722 -14.52 -32.98 22.32
N SER A 723 -14.73 -33.49 23.54
CA SER A 723 -15.24 -32.69 24.66
C SER A 723 -14.26 -31.59 25.10
N LEU A 724 -12.95 -31.82 25.01
CA LEU A 724 -11.94 -30.79 25.26
C LEU A 724 -11.94 -29.72 24.17
N GLN A 725 -12.09 -30.10 22.90
CA GLN A 725 -12.21 -29.14 21.80
C GLN A 725 -13.48 -28.30 21.95
N GLU A 726 -14.64 -28.93 22.19
CA GLU A 726 -15.91 -28.25 22.46
C GLU A 726 -15.81 -27.30 23.66
N ALA A 727 -15.11 -27.69 24.73
CA ALA A 727 -14.91 -26.83 25.90
C ALA A 727 -13.98 -25.63 25.60
N VAL A 728 -12.98 -25.79 24.74
CA VAL A 728 -12.13 -24.67 24.27
C VAL A 728 -12.95 -23.73 23.39
N ASP A 729 -13.69 -24.25 22.42
CA ASP A 729 -14.54 -23.46 21.52
C ASP A 729 -15.61 -22.68 22.33
N LYS A 730 -16.24 -23.32 23.32
CA LYS A 730 -17.21 -22.67 24.23
C LYS A 730 -16.57 -21.63 25.13
N ARG A 731 -15.36 -21.89 25.66
CA ARG A 731 -14.61 -20.89 26.43
C ARG A 731 -14.31 -19.67 25.57
N GLU A 732 -13.90 -19.87 24.31
CA GLU A 732 -13.66 -18.77 23.37
C GLU A 732 -14.94 -17.98 23.09
N GLN A 733 -16.08 -18.65 22.91
CA GLN A 733 -17.40 -18.01 22.78
C GLN A 733 -17.76 -17.17 24.02
N VAL A 734 -17.62 -17.71 25.22
CA VAL A 734 -17.89 -16.98 26.48
C VAL A 734 -16.97 -15.76 26.62
N ILE A 735 -15.67 -15.91 26.31
CA ILE A 735 -14.74 -14.78 26.33
C ILE A 735 -15.17 -13.72 25.31
N SER A 736 -15.60 -14.11 24.11
CA SER A 736 -16.09 -13.19 23.08
C SER A 736 -17.29 -12.39 23.57
N ILE A 737 -18.31 -13.07 24.11
CA ILE A 737 -19.53 -12.45 24.62
C ILE A 737 -19.23 -11.50 25.77
N LEU A 738 -18.41 -11.92 26.74
CA LEU A 738 -18.03 -11.05 27.87
C LEU A 738 -17.23 -9.83 27.42
N THR A 739 -16.37 -9.98 26.42
CA THR A 739 -15.59 -8.87 25.86
C THR A 739 -16.48 -7.89 25.11
N GLU A 740 -17.47 -8.39 24.37
CA GLU A 740 -18.47 -7.58 23.66
C GLU A 740 -19.36 -6.82 24.64
N ARG A 741 -19.89 -7.51 25.66
CA ARG A 741 -20.68 -6.88 26.73
C ARG A 741 -19.90 -5.78 27.44
N LEU A 742 -18.65 -6.04 27.80
CA LEU A 742 -17.79 -5.04 28.45
C LEU A 742 -17.58 -3.82 27.54
N ARG A 743 -17.38 -4.02 26.23
CA ARG A 743 -17.26 -2.90 25.29
C ARG A 743 -18.52 -2.06 25.21
N GLU A 744 -19.68 -2.70 25.13
CA GLU A 744 -20.93 -1.97 25.11
C GLU A 744 -21.15 -1.20 26.41
N GLU A 745 -20.79 -1.78 27.56
CA GLU A 745 -20.81 -1.10 28.85
C GLU A 745 -19.89 0.12 28.88
N ASP A 746 -18.66 0.01 28.36
CA ASP A 746 -17.71 1.12 28.24
C ASP A 746 -18.23 2.23 27.31
N MET A 747 -18.78 1.87 26.13
CA MET A 747 -19.38 2.85 25.21
C MET A 747 -20.59 3.54 25.83
N ARG A 748 -21.47 2.78 26.48
CA ARG A 748 -22.62 3.33 27.20
C ARG A 748 -22.15 4.28 28.30
N HIS A 749 -21.08 3.94 29.03
CA HIS A 749 -20.52 4.81 30.04
C HIS A 749 -20.01 6.14 29.45
N GLN A 750 -19.33 6.12 28.30
CA GLN A 750 -18.85 7.33 27.64
C GLN A 750 -19.97 8.26 27.16
N VAL A 751 -21.00 7.69 26.52
CA VAL A 751 -22.18 8.46 26.09
C VAL A 751 -22.89 9.06 27.29
N MET A 752 -22.99 8.31 28.39
CA MET A 752 -23.57 8.81 29.64
C MET A 752 -22.76 9.94 30.27
N GLU A 753 -21.44 9.86 30.27
CA GLU A 753 -20.58 10.96 30.74
C GLU A 753 -20.64 12.18 29.81
N ASP A 754 -20.72 11.99 28.48
CA ASP A 754 -20.92 13.10 27.53
C ASP A 754 -22.26 13.80 27.75
N LEU A 755 -23.35 13.06 27.98
CA LEU A 755 -24.65 13.64 28.32
C LEU A 755 -24.59 14.46 29.62
N LYS A 756 -23.84 14.00 30.63
CA LYS A 756 -23.61 14.77 31.86
C LYS A 756 -22.85 16.06 31.55
N ASP A 757 -21.79 16.00 30.75
CA ASP A 757 -21.01 17.17 30.32
C ASP A 757 -21.89 18.16 29.54
N GLN A 758 -22.77 17.67 28.66
CA GLN A 758 -23.73 18.50 27.92
C GLN A 758 -24.73 19.18 28.86
N LEU A 759 -25.25 18.48 29.86
CA LEU A 759 -26.15 19.07 30.87
C LEU A 759 -25.43 20.13 31.72
N GLU A 760 -24.16 19.91 32.10
CA GLU A 760 -23.36 20.93 32.77
C GLU A 760 -23.11 22.16 31.90
N PHE A 761 -22.82 21.93 30.62
CA PHE A 761 -22.60 23.01 29.67
C PHE A 761 -23.88 23.78 29.39
N LYS A 762 -25.03 23.10 29.28
CA LYS A 762 -26.35 23.72 29.16
C LYS A 762 -26.70 24.52 30.41
N ARG A 763 -26.41 24.00 31.59
CA ARG A 763 -26.53 24.73 32.86
C ARG A 763 -25.76 26.05 32.81
N LEU A 764 -24.50 26.01 32.38
CA LEU A 764 -23.68 27.22 32.23
C LEU A 764 -24.33 28.24 31.29
N HIS A 765 -24.89 27.81 30.16
CA HIS A 765 -25.56 28.71 29.20
C HIS A 765 -26.84 29.30 29.78
N MET A 766 -27.68 28.50 30.44
CA MET A 766 -28.92 28.99 31.02
C MET A 766 -28.67 29.99 32.16
N HIS A 767 -27.65 29.76 32.99
CA HIS A 767 -27.22 30.77 33.97
C HIS A 767 -26.65 32.01 33.29
N PHE A 768 -25.81 31.84 32.26
CA PHE A 768 -25.30 32.96 31.47
C PHE A 768 -26.43 33.82 30.90
N ASP A 769 -27.49 33.23 30.35
CA ASP A 769 -28.64 33.96 29.80
C ASP A 769 -29.37 34.78 30.89
N GLN A 770 -29.61 34.19 32.06
CA GLN A 770 -30.21 34.89 33.21
C GLN A 770 -29.31 36.02 33.72
N ASP A 771 -28.00 35.80 33.76
CA ASP A 771 -27.01 36.79 34.14
C ASP A 771 -26.88 37.91 33.09
N LEU A 772 -27.10 37.60 31.82
CA LEU A 772 -27.02 38.57 30.73
C LEU A 772 -28.23 39.51 30.77
N GLU A 773 -29.43 38.98 31.02
CA GLU A 773 -30.64 39.77 31.24
C GLU A 773 -30.50 40.68 32.46
N PHE A 774 -30.00 40.15 33.58
CA PHE A 774 -29.74 40.94 34.77
C PHE A 774 -28.68 42.03 34.54
N ALA A 775 -27.60 41.71 33.83
CA ALA A 775 -26.58 42.69 33.46
C ALA A 775 -27.15 43.80 32.56
N ALA A 776 -28.07 43.48 31.63
CA ALA A 776 -28.74 44.47 30.80
C ALA A 776 -29.62 45.43 31.64
N ASP A 777 -30.33 44.91 32.65
CA ASP A 777 -31.05 45.73 33.63
C ASP A 777 -30.11 46.65 34.43
N LEU A 778 -28.97 46.12 34.90
CA LEU A 778 -27.95 46.91 35.60
C LEU A 778 -27.36 48.01 34.71
N VAL A 779 -27.12 47.74 33.42
CA VAL A 779 -26.69 48.72 32.42
C VAL A 779 -27.73 49.83 32.27
N LYS A 780 -29.01 49.47 32.15
CA LYS A 780 -30.14 50.41 32.05
C LYS A 780 -30.21 51.34 33.26
N HIS A 781 -30.04 50.81 34.47
CA HIS A 781 -30.10 51.59 35.71
C HIS A 781 -28.83 52.41 35.99
N SER A 782 -27.67 51.95 35.54
CA SER A 782 -26.39 52.67 35.69
C SER A 782 -26.17 53.75 34.63
N GLN A 783 -26.99 53.78 33.56
CA GLN A 783 -26.89 54.67 32.41
C GLN A 783 -25.54 54.56 31.68
N THR A 784 -24.97 53.35 31.66
CA THR A 784 -23.69 53.09 30.98
C THR A 784 -23.89 53.09 29.47
N SER A 785 -23.05 53.81 28.72
CA SER A 785 -23.18 53.88 27.25
C SER A 785 -22.63 52.63 26.56
N ALA A 786 -23.21 52.28 25.40
CA ALA A 786 -22.76 51.16 24.58
C ALA A 786 -21.27 51.22 24.21
N GLY A 787 -20.73 52.44 24.00
CA GLY A 787 -19.30 52.63 23.71
C GLY A 787 -18.39 52.26 24.89
N VAL A 788 -18.82 52.58 26.12
CA VAL A 788 -18.09 52.23 27.36
C VAL A 788 -18.15 50.73 27.61
N LEU A 789 -19.29 50.09 27.35
CA LEU A 789 -19.45 48.64 27.45
C LEU A 789 -18.58 47.90 26.43
N LEU A 790 -18.56 48.36 25.18
CA LEU A 790 -17.71 47.76 24.15
C LEU A 790 -16.22 47.86 24.52
N GLU A 791 -15.76 49.02 25.02
CA GLU A 791 -14.38 49.15 25.50
C GLU A 791 -14.08 48.28 26.74
N ALA A 792 -15.04 48.12 27.65
CA ALA A 792 -14.88 47.24 28.81
C ALA A 792 -14.81 45.77 28.40
N LEU A 793 -15.67 45.33 27.47
CA LEU A 793 -15.68 43.96 26.96
C LEU A 793 -14.41 43.64 26.15
N ARG A 794 -13.87 44.59 25.37
CA ARG A 794 -12.55 44.41 24.72
C ARG A 794 -11.41 44.20 25.72
N LEU A 795 -11.50 44.78 26.91
CA LEU A 795 -10.53 44.57 27.98
C LEU A 795 -10.73 43.24 28.73
N LEU A 796 -11.98 42.82 28.91
CA LEU A 796 -12.34 41.57 29.60
C LEU A 796 -12.19 40.32 28.71
N LEU A 797 -12.41 40.47 27.40
CA LEU A 797 -12.41 39.42 26.39
C LEU A 797 -11.47 39.79 25.22
N PRO A 798 -10.16 39.89 25.46
CA PRO A 798 -9.20 40.38 24.46
C PRO A 798 -9.02 39.43 23.25
N THR A 799 -9.44 38.17 23.38
CA THR A 799 -9.33 37.12 22.36
C THR A 799 -10.64 36.88 21.61
N ALA A 800 -11.75 37.51 22.01
CA ALA A 800 -13.04 37.35 21.36
C ALA A 800 -13.11 38.12 20.03
N PRO A 801 -13.76 37.56 18.99
CA PRO A 801 -13.93 38.27 17.73
C PRO A 801 -14.90 39.44 17.90
N GLU A 802 -14.67 40.50 17.12
CA GLU A 802 -15.43 41.75 17.23
C GLU A 802 -16.94 41.55 17.01
N SER A 803 -17.34 40.57 16.20
CA SER A 803 -18.75 40.17 16.01
C SER A 803 -19.42 39.75 17.31
N ASP A 804 -18.72 38.97 18.13
CA ASP A 804 -19.25 38.39 19.35
C ASP A 804 -19.33 39.47 20.44
N LEU A 805 -18.32 40.35 20.49
CA LEU A 805 -18.34 41.53 21.36
C LEU A 805 -19.51 42.46 21.05
N LEU A 806 -19.77 42.73 19.76
CA LEU A 806 -20.91 43.55 19.34
C LEU A 806 -22.25 42.87 19.66
N SER A 807 -22.35 41.56 19.46
CA SER A 807 -23.53 40.78 19.85
C SER A 807 -23.81 40.87 21.35
N LEU A 808 -22.77 40.80 22.20
CA LEU A 808 -22.90 40.97 23.64
C LEU A 808 -23.34 42.39 24.02
N VAL A 809 -22.79 43.42 23.36
CA VAL A 809 -23.22 44.82 23.58
C VAL A 809 -24.69 45.03 23.17
N ASP A 810 -25.11 44.46 22.04
CA ASP A 810 -26.50 44.54 21.58
C ASP A 810 -27.46 43.84 22.55
N ALA A 811 -27.06 42.71 23.14
CA ALA A 811 -27.83 42.02 24.18
C ALA A 811 -27.88 42.81 25.50
N LEU A 812 -26.78 43.44 25.92
CA LEU A 812 -26.70 44.27 27.12
C LEU A 812 -27.40 45.64 26.97
N CYS A 813 -27.55 46.12 25.74
CA CYS A 813 -28.24 47.36 25.39
C CYS A 813 -29.33 47.11 24.35
N PRO A 814 -30.42 46.38 24.69
CA PRO A 814 -31.52 46.18 23.75
C PRO A 814 -32.05 47.55 23.33
N ARG A 815 -31.98 47.89 22.03
CA ARG A 815 -32.39 49.20 21.51
C ARG A 815 -33.77 49.58 22.03
N GLN A 816 -33.84 50.50 23.00
CA GLN A 816 -35.12 51.01 23.47
C GLN A 816 -35.79 51.81 22.34
N THR A 817 -36.95 51.31 21.91
CA THR A 817 -38.04 51.96 21.16
C THR A 817 -37.81 52.37 19.69
N ALA A 818 -38.32 51.52 18.79
CA ALA A 818 -38.97 51.92 17.53
C ALA A 818 -40.33 52.63 17.76
N ALA A 819 -40.55 53.26 18.91
CA ALA A 819 -41.85 53.79 19.34
C ALA A 819 -41.76 55.12 20.12
N LEU A 820 -40.81 56.00 19.79
CA LEU A 820 -40.84 57.41 20.23
C LEU A 820 -40.63 58.35 19.02
N PRO A 821 -41.42 59.44 18.91
CA PRO A 821 -41.36 60.36 17.79
C PRO A 821 -40.06 61.17 17.79
N ALA A 822 -39.62 61.57 16.59
CA ALA A 822 -38.31 62.16 16.29
C ALA A 822 -37.94 63.47 17.01
N ASN A 823 -38.80 64.03 17.86
CA ASN A 823 -38.57 65.31 18.54
C ASN A 823 -38.07 65.21 20.00
N GLU A 824 -37.79 64.02 20.52
CA GLU A 824 -37.12 63.84 21.83
C GLU A 824 -35.72 63.23 21.74
N ARG A 825 -35.11 63.21 20.54
CA ARG A 825 -33.73 62.72 20.36
C ARG A 825 -32.65 63.64 20.92
N GLU A 826 -32.97 64.91 21.24
CA GLU A 826 -31.96 65.94 21.52
C GLU A 826 -31.90 66.47 22.97
N LYS A 827 -32.63 65.88 23.94
CA LYS A 827 -32.58 66.37 25.34
C LYS A 827 -32.31 65.35 26.45
N GLY A 828 -31.89 64.13 26.14
CA GLY A 828 -31.65 63.08 27.16
C GLY A 828 -30.21 62.64 27.39
N TRP A 829 -29.25 62.97 26.52
CA TRP A 829 -27.88 62.40 26.56
C TRP A 829 -26.76 63.44 26.59
N ALA A 830 -27.03 64.65 27.11
CA ALA A 830 -25.99 65.65 27.28
C ALA A 830 -25.45 65.67 28.72
N GLU A 831 -24.14 65.46 28.83
CA GLU A 831 -23.25 65.77 29.97
C GLU A 831 -23.39 64.93 31.24
N GLY A 832 -22.97 63.65 31.15
CA GLY A 832 -22.68 62.85 32.33
C GLY A 832 -22.31 61.40 32.03
N THR A 833 -21.47 61.12 31.02
CA THR A 833 -21.06 59.74 30.73
C THR A 833 -20.29 59.17 31.92
N ARG A 834 -20.90 58.23 32.65
CA ARG A 834 -20.26 57.52 33.76
C ARG A 834 -19.25 56.51 33.20
N ASN A 835 -18.05 56.99 32.91
CA ASN A 835 -16.90 56.16 32.49
C ASN A 835 -16.18 55.50 33.68
N THR A 836 -16.65 55.74 34.89
CA THR A 836 -16.16 55.20 36.16
C THR A 836 -15.99 53.68 36.20
N PRO A 837 -16.90 52.82 35.67
CA PRO A 837 -16.67 51.37 35.62
C PRO A 837 -15.50 50.99 34.70
N LEU A 838 -15.32 51.69 33.58
CA LEU A 838 -14.20 51.45 32.66
C LEU A 838 -12.85 51.94 33.23
N VAL A 839 -12.85 53.08 33.93
CA VAL A 839 -11.65 53.59 34.61
C VAL A 839 -11.23 52.64 35.72
N ARG A 840 -12.17 52.17 36.55
CA ARG A 840 -11.91 51.17 37.59
C ARG A 840 -11.39 49.86 37.01
N LEU A 841 -11.99 49.36 35.93
CA LEU A 841 -11.49 48.17 35.25
C LEU A 841 -10.05 48.35 34.76
N ARG A 842 -9.70 49.51 34.19
CA ARG A 842 -8.32 49.80 33.76
C ARG A 842 -7.37 49.85 34.95
N GLU A 843 -7.77 50.47 36.06
CA GLU A 843 -6.99 50.53 37.31
C GLU A 843 -6.80 49.14 37.94
N ASP A 844 -7.84 48.30 37.95
CA ASP A 844 -7.80 46.92 38.45
C ASP A 844 -6.93 46.02 37.58
N ILE A 845 -7.00 46.16 36.26
CA ILE A 845 -6.13 45.43 35.33
C ILE A 845 -4.67 45.85 35.54
N VAL A 846 -4.40 47.16 35.65
CA VAL A 846 -3.04 47.67 35.92
C VAL A 846 -2.54 47.18 37.28
N SER A 847 -3.38 47.19 38.31
CA SER A 847 -3.05 46.74 39.66
C SER A 847 -2.79 45.23 39.72
N ARG A 848 -3.63 44.42 39.06
CA ARG A 848 -3.41 42.97 38.93
C ARG A 848 -2.11 42.68 38.20
N ASN A 849 -1.85 43.34 37.07
CA ASN A 849 -0.65 43.13 36.26
C ASN A 849 0.64 43.58 36.98
N MET A 850 0.58 44.63 37.81
CA MET A 850 1.69 45.05 38.67
C MET A 850 2.04 44.00 39.73
N TRP A 851 1.06 43.23 40.23
CA TRP A 851 1.26 42.14 41.18
C TRP A 851 1.66 40.82 40.48
N THR A 852 1.26 40.62 39.22
CA THR A 852 1.68 39.45 38.41
C THR A 852 3.11 39.55 37.87
N GLY A 853 3.73 40.74 37.92
CA GLY A 853 5.16 40.94 37.63
C GLY A 853 6.11 40.22 38.60
N LEU A 854 5.59 39.61 39.67
CA LEU A 854 6.35 38.79 40.62
C LEU A 854 6.23 37.26 40.34
N LEU A 855 5.51 36.86 39.29
CA LEU A 855 5.16 35.48 38.93
C LEU A 855 5.83 34.97 37.64
N ASP A 856 7.06 35.40 37.36
CA ASP A 856 7.92 34.68 36.39
C ASP A 856 8.08 33.20 36.78
N SER A 857 7.97 32.89 38.08
CA SER A 857 7.97 31.52 38.60
C SER A 857 6.80 30.66 38.11
N GLU A 858 5.62 31.23 37.81
CA GLU A 858 4.44 30.44 37.41
C GLU A 858 4.34 30.24 35.90
N LYS A 859 4.83 31.19 35.10
CA LYS A 859 5.09 30.96 33.67
C LYS A 859 6.17 29.90 33.48
N GLU A 860 7.22 29.89 34.32
CA GLU A 860 8.24 28.83 34.33
C GLU A 860 7.66 27.49 34.86
N ARG A 861 6.70 27.52 35.79
CA ARG A 861 5.98 26.33 36.28
C ARG A 861 5.01 25.74 35.25
N ILE A 862 4.36 26.59 34.45
CA ILE A 862 3.49 26.19 33.33
C ILE A 862 4.34 25.75 32.13
N ALA A 863 5.48 26.40 31.86
CA ALA A 863 6.44 25.97 30.86
C ALA A 863 7.08 24.62 31.24
N THR A 864 7.42 24.40 32.51
CA THR A 864 7.92 23.10 33.00
C THR A 864 6.82 22.04 33.08
N LYS A 865 5.56 22.40 33.35
CA LYS A 865 4.41 21.47 33.20
C LYS A 865 4.15 21.12 31.73
N ARG A 866 4.24 22.07 30.80
CA ARG A 866 4.18 21.82 29.34
C ARG A 866 5.37 20.99 28.85
N GLN A 867 6.57 21.22 29.39
CA GLN A 867 7.76 20.42 29.10
C GLN A 867 7.70 19.02 29.74
N ARG A 868 6.99 18.84 30.86
CA ARG A 868 6.70 17.52 31.46
C ARG A 868 5.59 16.77 30.72
N LEU A 869 4.55 17.46 30.26
CA LEU A 869 3.54 16.90 29.35
C LEU A 869 4.16 16.48 28.01
N GLY A 870 5.07 17.28 27.45
CA GLY A 870 5.84 16.88 26.26
C GLY A 870 6.75 15.65 26.46
N ARG A 871 7.18 15.37 27.71
CA ARG A 871 7.93 14.14 28.05
C ARG A 871 7.04 12.92 28.33
N LEU A 872 5.73 13.11 28.59
CA LEU A 872 4.77 12.00 28.68
C LEU A 872 4.47 11.39 27.30
N PHE A 873 4.77 12.12 26.23
CA PHE A 873 4.71 11.65 24.84
C PHE A 873 6.09 11.22 24.30
N SER A 874 7.10 11.04 25.17
CA SER A 874 8.38 10.43 24.82
C SER A 874 8.52 9.11 25.58
N ASP A 875 8.23 8.03 24.86
CA ASP A 875 8.58 6.61 25.03
C ASP A 875 8.87 6.11 26.47
N PRO A 876 7.97 5.31 27.09
CA PRO A 876 8.37 4.37 28.12
C PRO A 876 8.80 3.06 27.46
N HIS A 877 10.11 2.78 27.54
CA HIS A 877 10.69 1.46 27.35
C HIS A 877 9.74 0.34 27.81
N PHE A 878 9.43 -0.57 26.90
CA PHE A 878 8.81 -1.86 27.15
C PHE A 878 9.50 -2.60 28.31
N GLU A 879 8.83 -2.73 29.45
CA GLU A 879 9.06 -3.87 30.35
C GLU A 879 8.12 -5.00 29.93
N THR A 880 8.72 -6.09 29.47
CA THR A 880 8.07 -7.34 29.09
C THR A 880 7.34 -8.01 30.26
N PRO A 881 6.19 -8.68 30.01
CA PRO A 881 5.45 -9.33 31.07
C PRO A 881 6.17 -10.61 31.54
N ARG A 882 6.45 -10.67 32.85
CA ARG A 882 6.90 -11.87 33.55
C ARG A 882 5.84 -12.97 33.48
N SER A 883 6.24 -14.12 32.95
CA SER A 883 5.59 -15.43 33.16
C SER A 883 5.81 -15.92 34.62
N PRO A 884 5.00 -16.88 35.10
CA PRO A 884 4.76 -17.06 36.53
C PRO A 884 5.82 -17.88 37.26
N GLN A 885 6.02 -17.50 38.53
CA GLN A 885 6.56 -18.21 39.69
C GLN A 885 7.15 -19.63 39.48
N GLN A 886 8.46 -19.76 39.72
CA GLN A 886 9.06 -20.96 40.32
C GLN A 886 10.11 -20.57 41.38
N ILE A 887 9.72 -20.79 42.63
CA ILE A 887 10.46 -21.44 43.74
C ILE A 887 11.96 -21.15 43.90
N LEU A 888 12.27 -20.51 45.03
CA LEU A 888 13.53 -20.42 45.79
C LEU A 888 14.53 -21.58 45.60
N VAL A 889 15.80 -21.27 45.31
CA VAL A 889 16.98 -21.75 46.05
C VAL A 889 18.10 -20.68 46.00
N VAL A 890 18.65 -20.38 47.17
CA VAL A 890 19.81 -19.53 47.44
C VAL A 890 21.10 -20.32 47.16
N GLU A 891 22.07 -19.76 46.44
CA GLU A 891 23.49 -19.84 46.87
C GLU A 891 24.44 -18.83 46.22
N LYS A 892 25.48 -18.54 47.01
CA LYS A 892 26.46 -17.44 47.04
C LYS A 892 27.49 -17.35 45.91
N SER A 893 27.84 -16.09 45.60
CA SER A 893 29.19 -15.48 45.55
C SER A 893 30.11 -15.68 44.33
N GLY A 894 30.56 -14.55 43.75
CA GLY A 894 31.87 -14.46 43.08
C GLY A 894 32.11 -13.26 42.14
N ALA A 895 32.39 -12.09 42.72
CA ALA A 895 33.26 -10.98 42.25
C ALA A 895 33.31 -10.49 40.76
N GLY A 896 33.06 -9.19 40.53
CA GLY A 896 33.42 -8.43 39.30
C GLY A 896 34.90 -8.00 39.24
N PRO A 897 35.31 -6.86 38.62
CA PRO A 897 34.59 -5.86 37.79
C PRO A 897 35.37 -5.30 36.54
N HIS A 898 34.73 -4.33 35.83
CA HIS A 898 35.26 -3.23 34.97
C HIS A 898 35.34 -3.31 33.41
N VAL A 899 34.41 -2.60 32.73
CA VAL A 899 34.49 -1.38 31.85
C VAL A 899 35.74 -1.21 30.93
N PRO A 900 35.63 -0.86 29.61
CA PRO A 900 35.41 0.51 29.06
C PRO A 900 34.44 0.60 27.83
N GLU A 901 33.57 1.61 27.69
CA GLU A 901 33.75 3.06 27.36
C GLU A 901 33.51 3.32 25.85
N ALA A 902 32.54 4.19 25.54
CA ALA A 902 32.20 4.65 24.18
C ALA A 902 32.27 6.20 24.14
N PRO A 903 32.81 6.81 23.06
CA PRO A 903 32.97 8.26 23.00
C PRO A 903 31.72 8.96 22.44
N ALA A 904 31.52 10.18 22.94
CA ALA A 904 30.51 11.14 22.54
C ALA A 904 30.87 11.83 21.21
N CYS A 905 29.85 12.25 20.45
CA CYS A 905 29.95 13.37 19.51
C CYS A 905 28.62 14.13 19.46
N ASP A 906 28.71 15.42 19.79
CA ASP A 906 27.73 16.50 19.63
C ASP A 906 27.35 16.74 18.17
N LEU A 907 26.08 17.08 17.90
CA LEU A 907 25.73 18.00 16.80
C LEU A 907 24.53 18.88 17.18
N SER A 908 24.76 20.19 17.09
CA SER A 908 23.84 21.28 17.35
C SER A 908 22.83 21.49 16.22
N LEU A 909 21.59 21.84 16.60
CA LEU A 909 20.49 22.24 15.73
C LEU A 909 20.56 23.72 15.36
N THR A 910 20.47 24.04 14.07
CA THR A 910 20.09 25.37 13.56
C THR A 910 18.74 25.27 12.84
N ALA A 911 17.86 26.21 13.17
CA ALA A 911 16.48 26.30 12.71
C ALA A 911 16.36 26.74 11.23
N GLY A 912 15.36 26.22 10.53
CA GLY A 912 14.92 26.75 9.23
C GLY A 912 13.80 25.96 8.56
N ALA A 913 12.64 26.63 8.43
CA ALA A 913 11.55 26.43 7.45
C ALA A 913 10.73 25.10 7.47
N GLY A 914 9.43 25.24 7.73
CA GLY A 914 8.44 24.16 7.70
C GLY A 914 8.00 23.71 6.30
N PRO A 915 7.18 22.64 6.20
CA PRO A 915 6.74 22.07 4.93
C PRO A 915 5.43 22.71 4.43
N GLN A 916 5.42 23.14 3.17
CA GLN A 916 4.22 23.57 2.44
C GLN A 916 3.55 22.38 1.73
N GLU A 917 2.24 22.23 1.95
CA GLU A 917 1.31 21.52 1.07
C GLU A 917 1.06 22.31 -0.23
N PRO A 918 0.81 21.68 -1.39
CA PRO A 918 0.32 22.37 -2.57
C PRO A 918 -1.21 22.27 -2.70
N GLN A 919 -1.88 23.42 -2.57
CA GLN A 919 -3.26 23.66 -3.02
C GLN A 919 -3.32 23.93 -4.54
N ALA A 920 -4.50 23.69 -5.12
CA ALA A 920 -4.83 23.85 -6.52
C ALA A 920 -5.50 25.23 -6.84
N GLU A 921 -5.59 25.53 -8.16
CA GLU A 921 -6.43 26.52 -8.89
C GLU A 921 -5.71 27.76 -9.50
N PRO A 922 -6.26 28.49 -10.53
CA PRO A 922 -6.67 28.04 -11.87
C PRO A 922 -6.23 28.98 -13.06
N LEU A 923 -6.45 28.50 -14.30
CA LEU A 923 -6.70 29.17 -15.61
C LEU A 923 -5.68 30.16 -16.25
N GLY A 924 -5.36 29.90 -17.53
CA GLY A 924 -4.82 30.87 -18.48
C GLY A 924 -4.44 30.28 -19.85
N ASP A 925 -5.34 30.41 -20.84
CA ASP A 925 -5.15 30.07 -22.25
C ASP A 925 -3.93 30.74 -22.90
N THR A 926 -3.13 30.00 -23.67
CA THR A 926 -2.76 30.44 -25.03
C THR A 926 -2.25 29.28 -25.90
N CYS A 927 -2.85 29.19 -27.08
CA CYS A 927 -2.51 28.28 -28.17
C CYS A 927 -1.27 28.79 -28.94
N ALA A 928 -0.32 27.92 -29.25
CA ALA A 928 0.61 28.14 -30.36
C ALA A 928 1.10 26.81 -30.96
N THR A 929 0.69 26.59 -32.20
CA THR A 929 1.16 25.58 -33.14
C THR A 929 2.56 25.90 -33.67
N ALA A 930 3.47 24.92 -33.67
CA ALA A 930 4.53 24.73 -34.68
C ALA A 930 5.13 23.31 -34.55
N THR A 931 4.65 22.37 -35.36
CA THR A 931 5.44 21.63 -36.37
C THR A 931 6.89 22.09 -36.51
N GLU A 932 7.83 21.21 -36.19
CA GLU A 932 8.96 20.92 -37.06
C GLU A 932 9.49 19.50 -36.78
N VAL A 933 9.60 18.74 -37.87
CA VAL A 933 10.08 17.37 -37.98
C VAL A 933 11.59 17.40 -37.91
N TRP A 934 12.22 16.54 -37.10
CA TRP A 934 13.56 16.00 -37.38
C TRP A 934 13.61 14.51 -36.98
N ASP A 935 13.78 13.68 -38.01
CA ASP A 935 14.19 12.28 -37.93
C ASP A 935 15.71 12.23 -37.72
N ALA A 936 16.17 11.53 -36.68
CA ALA A 936 17.50 10.92 -36.61
C ALA A 936 17.42 9.64 -35.75
N ALA A 937 17.82 8.54 -36.36
CA ALA A 937 17.72 7.17 -35.82
C ALA A 937 18.79 6.87 -34.77
N GLY A 938 18.46 6.02 -33.78
CA GLY A 938 19.43 5.41 -32.87
C GLY A 938 18.85 4.95 -31.53
N THR A 939 18.06 3.86 -31.53
CA THR A 939 17.72 2.97 -30.39
C THR A 939 17.48 3.59 -29.00
N GLY A 940 16.43 4.41 -28.87
CA GLY A 940 15.75 4.61 -27.59
C GLY A 940 14.61 3.60 -27.43
N GLU A 941 14.90 2.39 -26.94
CA GLU A 941 13.85 1.42 -26.64
C GLU A 941 12.92 1.96 -25.54
N LYS A 942 11.65 2.16 -25.86
CA LYS A 942 10.64 2.67 -24.94
C LYS A 942 10.24 1.57 -23.95
N VAL A 943 10.62 1.72 -22.68
CA VAL A 943 10.10 0.90 -21.58
C VAL A 943 8.63 1.26 -21.36
N SER A 944 7.73 0.56 -22.07
CA SER A 944 6.28 0.85 -22.04
C SER A 944 5.59 -0.10 -21.05
N ILE A 945 5.28 0.38 -19.84
CA ILE A 945 4.64 -0.43 -18.78
C ILE A 945 3.13 -0.21 -18.71
N PHE A 946 2.64 0.89 -19.28
CA PHE A 946 1.26 1.31 -19.09
C PHE A 946 0.37 0.85 -20.24
N ARG A 947 -0.14 -0.38 -20.15
CA ARG A 947 -1.30 -0.80 -20.94
C ARG A 947 -2.41 -1.31 -20.03
N LEU A 948 -3.45 -0.49 -19.92
CA LEU A 948 -4.77 -0.94 -19.49
C LEU A 948 -5.34 -1.90 -20.56
N PRO A 949 -5.89 -3.06 -20.17
CA PRO A 949 -6.83 -3.79 -21.01
C PRO A 949 -8.11 -2.96 -21.17
N PRO A 950 -8.75 -2.93 -22.35
CA PRO A 950 -10.13 -2.46 -22.44
C PRO A 950 -11.04 -3.43 -21.65
N GLU A 951 -11.91 -2.90 -20.80
CA GLU A 951 -13.03 -3.70 -20.25
C GLU A 951 -14.16 -3.83 -21.28
N PRO A 952 -14.93 -4.94 -21.24
CA PRO A 952 -16.06 -5.15 -22.13
C PRO A 952 -17.14 -4.10 -21.86
N ARG A 953 -17.53 -3.38 -22.91
CA ARG A 953 -18.54 -2.33 -22.87
C ARG A 953 -19.87 -2.87 -22.33
N ASP A 954 -20.35 -2.28 -21.24
CA ASP A 954 -21.76 -2.37 -20.84
C ASP A 954 -22.61 -1.77 -21.95
N SER A 955 -23.36 -2.63 -22.64
CA SER A 955 -24.23 -2.25 -23.74
C SER A 955 -25.62 -1.93 -23.20
N THR A 956 -25.81 -0.71 -22.68
CA THR A 956 -27.14 -0.14 -22.50
C THR A 956 -27.16 1.34 -22.91
N VAL A 957 -27.81 1.57 -24.06
CA VAL A 957 -28.46 2.81 -24.54
C VAL A 957 -27.60 3.90 -25.22
N GLY A 958 -27.98 4.23 -26.47
CA GLY A 958 -28.05 5.63 -26.92
C GLY A 958 -27.11 6.10 -28.03
N THR A 959 -27.59 6.03 -29.27
CA THR A 959 -27.10 6.65 -30.52
C THR A 959 -26.38 8.01 -30.45
N GLY A 960 -25.23 8.13 -31.13
CA GLY A 960 -24.65 9.43 -31.51
C GLY A 960 -23.34 9.36 -32.34
N GLY A 961 -23.45 9.53 -33.67
CA GLY A 961 -22.43 10.15 -34.53
C GLY A 961 -21.07 9.47 -34.77
N LYS A 962 -20.95 8.68 -35.84
CA LYS A 962 -19.65 8.22 -36.40
C LYS A 962 -18.84 9.40 -36.97
N ARG A 963 -17.79 9.86 -36.28
CA ARG A 963 -16.72 10.68 -36.88
C ARG A 963 -15.52 9.79 -37.25
N ARG A 964 -15.21 9.73 -38.54
CA ARG A 964 -14.07 9.01 -39.15
C ARG A 964 -12.74 9.45 -38.53
N LYS A 965 -12.01 8.54 -37.89
CA LYS A 965 -10.60 8.74 -37.50
C LYS A 965 -9.70 8.68 -38.74
N LYS A 966 -8.87 9.71 -38.95
CA LYS A 966 -7.72 9.69 -39.86
C LYS A 966 -6.75 8.60 -39.40
N ARG A 967 -6.44 7.66 -40.31
CA ARG A 967 -5.39 6.65 -40.15
C ARG A 967 -4.02 7.34 -40.22
N ASN A 968 -3.28 7.38 -39.12
CA ASN A 968 -1.86 7.68 -39.16
C ASN A 968 -1.10 6.39 -39.48
N PHE A 969 -0.47 6.38 -40.65
CA PHE A 969 0.48 5.38 -41.11
C PHE A 969 1.84 5.68 -40.46
N LEU A 970 2.28 4.85 -39.51
CA LEU A 970 3.67 4.56 -39.18
C LEU A 970 3.66 3.60 -37.98
N ASN A 971 3.49 2.31 -38.28
CA ASN A 971 3.73 1.18 -37.37
C ASN A 971 3.67 -0.09 -38.22
N PHE A 972 4.81 -0.62 -38.66
CA PHE A 972 4.92 -2.03 -39.08
C PHE A 972 6.39 -2.46 -39.18
N LYS A 973 6.94 -2.96 -38.07
CA LYS A 973 7.70 -4.23 -38.04
C LYS A 973 7.23 -5.00 -36.80
N LYS A 974 6.48 -6.07 -37.06
CA LYS A 974 5.93 -7.09 -36.13
C LYS A 974 7.08 -7.76 -35.36
N GLY A 975 6.95 -8.14 -34.09
CA GLY A 975 6.04 -9.21 -33.65
C GLY A 975 5.40 -9.02 -32.27
N SER A 976 4.10 -9.33 -32.26
CA SER A 976 3.20 -9.80 -31.20
C SER A 976 3.45 -9.37 -29.75
N VAL A 977 2.61 -8.43 -29.28
CA VAL A 977 1.65 -8.55 -28.15
C VAL A 977 0.99 -7.17 -27.96
N ALA A 978 -0.30 -7.05 -28.29
CA ALA A 978 -1.27 -6.09 -27.75
C ALA A 978 -2.70 -6.53 -28.14
N PRO A 979 -3.72 -6.39 -27.26
CA PRO A 979 -5.07 -6.89 -27.51
C PRO A 979 -5.93 -5.88 -28.30
N GLN A 980 -6.63 -6.39 -29.30
CA GLN A 980 -7.95 -5.97 -29.78
C GLN A 980 -8.68 -7.32 -29.96
N ASP A 981 -9.82 -7.63 -29.36
CA ASP A 981 -10.82 -6.89 -28.60
C ASP A 981 -11.09 -7.60 -27.26
#